data_AF-A0A5E4LBJ8-F1
#
_entry.id   AF-A0A5E4LBJ8-F1
#
_cell.length_a   1.000
_cell.length_b   1.000
_cell.length_c   1.000
_cell.angle_alpha   90.00
_cell.angle_beta   90.00
_cell.angle_gamma   90.00
#
_symmetry.space_group_name_H-M   'P 1'
#
loop_
_entity.id
_entity.type
_entity.pdbx_description
1 polymer ?
#
loop_
_entity_poly.entity_id
_entity_poly.type
_entity_poly.pdbx_seq_one_letter_code
_entity_poly.pdbx_strand_id
1 'polypeptide(L)'
;MSNITNNTIVVHVGESDYAATSRAQLHGQLPGAAGGYWIWIISEGNSVKIGNAYLYLGNNGVYVAMGQNSTAGASVSMSNVGNDSINITLTQQWTHADVTLNLSSYSFTLAPAQEMSVSLTFQSDGVAAGLYSGTVEVLANYPGGSESALVSVTAEVIPPAPQPGGGGQKQLTVMPHSWSITLSPTNSTFRSFTVCTNNETNVLTSVTFTPSPGAPGSWTGNTTATGPLAADSCEVKVLTLSVPGAALPGTYDGNIAVSGDGAYNDTIALGVIVVTGPDTQGPLVLSPSHAPNPAYTTTPVTIFAIADDSTTGGSNISGCELKMDAGGWNAMNATDGSFSSVTEAINYSAGTLLAGNHTAQMRCTDSLLNVGNITNYTFTVYVNDTVGPVVSNVSHAPNPAYVKNAIVINATGDDNATGGSNVTGCEIKIDAAVAWSAMSATDGVFNSPTERVYYNVGALPAGPHGAQMRCTDSAFNVGNITVYNFTVSTHKMAFVQLATAPTARETDWKTWINGHSSGAGYSWSYDTVLWANVLAGSVNLSNYSVVLFAEYTLGAGMAAKLSAYTAGVNGGAVVFLARAAGNGPRDVGLATGTGNSNNNQVNVLINTHYVTNPFSTGQLTIYTGNFRQNYATGYGGTGLARVWNFVGRTTLGDSAGNYVHWGIDVPLSMNANGNTISTRVLDYALNSSGIG
;
A
#
# COMPACT_ATOMS: atom_id res chain seq x y z
N MET A 1 40.11 -28.04 -28.90
CA MET A 1 41.30 -28.59 -28.20
C MET A 1 41.64 -27.65 -27.06
N SER A 2 41.80 -28.16 -25.85
CA SER A 2 42.11 -27.34 -24.67
C SER A 2 43.54 -26.80 -24.75
N ASN A 3 43.73 -25.49 -24.59
CA ASN A 3 45.05 -24.84 -24.63
C ASN A 3 45.07 -23.54 -23.80
N ILE A 4 46.25 -23.10 -23.40
CA ILE A 4 46.51 -21.79 -22.78
C ILE A 4 47.37 -21.00 -23.76
N THR A 5 46.90 -19.82 -24.17
CA THR A 5 47.62 -18.94 -25.11
C THR A 5 47.58 -17.51 -24.60
N ASN A 6 48.74 -16.94 -24.30
CA ASN A 6 48.89 -15.63 -23.64
C ASN A 6 48.06 -15.57 -22.34
N ASN A 7 47.09 -14.67 -22.28
CA ASN A 7 46.21 -14.50 -21.13
C ASN A 7 44.91 -15.29 -21.27
N THR A 8 44.74 -16.07 -22.33
CA THR A 8 43.49 -16.79 -22.61
C THR A 8 43.65 -18.27 -22.33
N ILE A 9 42.72 -18.82 -21.56
CA ILE A 9 42.53 -20.26 -21.41
C ILE A 9 41.36 -20.69 -22.29
N VAL A 10 41.56 -21.73 -23.09
CA VAL A 10 40.53 -22.39 -23.89
C VAL A 10 40.38 -23.81 -23.39
N VAL A 11 39.18 -24.20 -22.98
CA VAL A 11 38.85 -25.55 -22.53
C VAL A 11 37.81 -26.13 -23.47
N HIS A 12 38.13 -27.27 -24.07
CA HIS A 12 37.21 -28.04 -24.87
C HIS A 12 36.48 -29.04 -23.98
N VAL A 13 35.16 -28.88 -23.84
CA VAL A 13 34.32 -29.76 -23.01
C VAL A 13 33.12 -30.22 -23.83
N GLY A 14 32.99 -31.53 -24.05
CA GLY A 14 31.96 -32.10 -24.92
C GLY A 14 32.22 -31.73 -26.38
N GLU A 15 31.24 -31.07 -27.02
CA GLU A 15 31.33 -30.58 -28.41
C GLU A 15 31.61 -29.06 -28.50
N SER A 16 31.86 -28.40 -27.36
CA SER A 16 31.97 -26.94 -27.26
C SER A 16 33.35 -26.50 -26.78
N ASP A 17 33.82 -25.36 -27.30
CA ASP A 17 35.00 -24.65 -26.80
C ASP A 17 34.57 -23.49 -25.89
N TYR A 18 35.14 -23.42 -24.69
CA TYR A 18 34.95 -22.33 -23.74
C TYR A 18 36.26 -21.56 -23.62
N ALA A 19 36.23 -20.24 -23.79
CA ALA A 19 37.41 -19.39 -23.69
C ALA A 19 37.21 -18.30 -22.63
N ALA A 20 38.23 -18.04 -21.82
CA ALA A 20 38.25 -16.97 -20.84
C ALA A 20 39.62 -16.27 -20.84
N THR A 21 39.62 -14.94 -20.71
CA THR A 21 40.84 -14.12 -20.72
C THR A 21 41.10 -13.54 -19.32
N SER A 22 42.28 -13.81 -18.77
CA SER A 22 42.76 -13.28 -17.51
C SER A 22 43.46 -11.93 -17.67
N ARG A 23 43.47 -11.11 -16.62
CA ARG A 23 44.34 -9.92 -16.55
C ARG A 23 45.79 -10.30 -16.24
N ALA A 24 46.00 -11.40 -15.51
CA ALA A 24 47.32 -11.95 -15.24
C ALA A 24 47.82 -12.76 -16.43
N GLN A 25 49.14 -12.80 -16.64
CA GLN A 25 49.73 -13.69 -17.64
C GLN A 25 49.44 -15.14 -17.24
N LEU A 26 48.87 -15.91 -18.17
CA LEU A 26 48.66 -17.34 -17.98
C LEU A 26 49.78 -18.11 -18.68
N HIS A 27 50.25 -19.17 -18.05
CA HIS A 27 51.14 -20.12 -18.69
C HIS A 27 50.92 -21.52 -18.12
N GLY A 28 51.53 -22.52 -18.75
CA GLY A 28 51.33 -23.93 -18.43
C GLY A 28 50.64 -24.67 -19.55
N GLN A 29 50.02 -25.81 -19.24
CA GLN A 29 49.38 -26.68 -20.21
C GLN A 29 48.16 -27.37 -19.62
N LEU A 30 47.13 -27.51 -20.44
CA LEU A 30 45.99 -28.36 -20.14
C LEU A 30 46.25 -29.78 -20.67
N PRO A 31 45.63 -30.82 -20.07
CA PRO A 31 45.73 -32.18 -20.58
C PRO A 31 45.31 -32.25 -22.06
N GLY A 32 46.19 -32.79 -22.91
CA GLY A 32 45.95 -32.90 -24.35
C GLY A 32 45.03 -34.07 -24.75
N ALA A 33 44.78 -35.01 -23.84
CA ALA A 33 43.87 -36.15 -24.05
C ALA A 33 42.50 -35.87 -23.41
N ALA A 34 41.44 -36.46 -23.98
CA ALA A 34 40.09 -36.35 -23.42
C ALA A 34 39.95 -37.21 -22.14
N GLY A 35 39.34 -36.65 -21.10
CA GLY A 35 39.16 -37.34 -19.81
C GLY A 35 38.84 -36.39 -18.67
N GLY A 36 38.59 -36.96 -17.48
CA GLY A 36 38.49 -36.19 -16.23
C GLY A 36 39.88 -35.94 -15.65
N TYR A 37 40.22 -34.68 -15.42
CA TYR A 37 41.52 -34.29 -14.86
C TYR A 37 41.34 -33.30 -13.73
N TRP A 38 42.19 -33.44 -12.71
CA TRP A 38 42.44 -32.37 -11.76
C TRP A 38 43.49 -31.44 -12.34
N ILE A 39 43.22 -30.14 -12.32
CA ILE A 39 44.12 -29.11 -12.84
C ILE A 39 44.49 -28.21 -11.66
N TRP A 40 45.79 -27.99 -11.47
CA TRP A 40 46.26 -27.05 -10.45
C TRP A 40 46.32 -25.66 -11.04
N ILE A 41 45.91 -24.68 -10.22
CA ILE A 41 46.00 -23.25 -10.53
C ILE A 41 46.90 -22.67 -9.45
N ILE A 42 48.11 -22.28 -9.83
CA ILE A 42 49.13 -21.79 -8.91
C ILE A 42 49.38 -20.32 -9.22
N SER A 43 49.24 -19.47 -8.21
CA SER A 43 49.62 -18.06 -8.30
C SER A 43 51.13 -17.93 -8.12
N GLU A 44 51.80 -17.34 -9.11
CA GLU A 44 53.24 -17.02 -9.08
C GLU A 44 53.44 -15.49 -8.94
N GLY A 45 52.53 -14.83 -8.24
CA GLY A 45 52.50 -13.36 -8.10
C GLY A 45 51.97 -12.68 -9.36
N ASN A 46 52.86 -12.35 -10.30
CA ASN A 46 52.50 -11.61 -11.52
C ASN A 46 51.97 -12.49 -12.66
N SER A 47 51.98 -13.81 -12.47
CA SER A 47 51.46 -14.77 -13.44
C SER A 47 50.73 -15.90 -12.72
N VAL A 48 49.94 -16.66 -13.47
CA VAL A 48 49.25 -17.86 -12.98
C VAL A 48 49.68 -19.04 -13.84
N LYS A 49 50.22 -20.07 -13.18
CA LYS A 49 50.52 -21.35 -13.81
C LYS A 49 49.30 -22.25 -13.71
N ILE A 50 48.82 -22.75 -14.85
CA ILE A 50 47.69 -23.68 -14.93
C ILE A 50 48.20 -24.99 -15.53
N GLY A 51 48.07 -26.10 -14.79
CA GLY A 51 48.51 -27.41 -15.26
C GLY A 51 48.94 -28.33 -14.14
N ASN A 52 49.97 -29.15 -14.40
CA ASN A 52 50.53 -30.07 -13.42
C ASN A 52 51.38 -29.28 -12.39
N ALA A 53 50.99 -29.33 -11.13
CA ALA A 53 51.90 -29.10 -10.01
C ALA A 53 52.68 -30.38 -9.78
N TYR A 54 53.98 -30.29 -9.53
CA TYR A 54 54.75 -31.45 -9.10
C TYR A 54 55.07 -31.36 -7.62
N LEU A 55 55.21 -30.17 -7.05
CA LEU A 55 55.54 -29.96 -5.64
C LEU A 55 54.35 -29.40 -4.85
N TYR A 56 54.03 -30.04 -3.72
CA TYR A 56 53.18 -29.49 -2.67
C TYR A 56 53.99 -29.30 -1.38
N LEU A 57 53.85 -28.13 -0.75
CA LEU A 57 54.43 -27.85 0.57
C LEU A 57 53.35 -27.93 1.63
N GLY A 58 53.59 -28.72 2.69
CA GLY A 58 52.67 -28.82 3.82
C GLY A 58 52.57 -27.52 4.62
N ASN A 59 53.66 -26.75 4.68
CA ASN A 59 53.74 -25.45 5.34
C ASN A 59 54.57 -24.46 4.50
N ASN A 60 54.07 -23.24 4.32
CA ASN A 60 54.79 -22.17 3.61
C ASN A 60 55.59 -21.25 4.56
N GLY A 61 55.56 -21.55 5.86
CA GLY A 61 56.25 -20.79 6.89
C GLY A 61 56.58 -21.63 8.12
N VAL A 62 57.71 -21.34 8.74
CA VAL A 62 58.20 -21.99 9.96
C VAL A 62 58.59 -20.92 10.97
N TYR A 63 58.13 -21.08 12.21
CA TYR A 63 58.53 -20.25 13.34
C TYR A 63 58.99 -21.15 14.49
N VAL A 64 60.15 -20.82 15.08
CA VAL A 64 60.65 -21.45 16.30
C VAL A 64 61.01 -20.38 17.34
N ALA A 65 60.85 -20.70 18.62
CA ALA A 65 61.37 -19.91 19.73
C ALA A 65 62.39 -20.76 20.52
N MET A 66 63.52 -20.17 20.87
CA MET A 66 64.59 -20.86 21.60
C MET A 66 65.34 -19.92 22.54
N GLY A 67 65.96 -20.44 23.60
CA GLY A 67 66.88 -19.66 24.44
C GLY A 67 68.26 -19.49 23.80
N GLN A 68 69.11 -18.59 24.30
CA GLN A 68 70.53 -18.56 23.91
C GLN A 68 71.24 -19.88 24.18
N ASN A 69 72.26 -20.20 23.39
CA ASN A 69 72.98 -21.48 23.42
C ASN A 69 72.05 -22.71 23.31
N SER A 70 70.83 -22.54 22.81
CA SER A 70 69.86 -23.62 22.66
C SER A 70 69.70 -24.03 21.20
N THR A 71 68.98 -25.12 20.99
CA THR A 71 68.61 -25.65 19.69
C THR A 71 67.10 -25.83 19.65
N ALA A 72 66.47 -25.37 18.57
CA ALA A 72 65.06 -25.65 18.28
C ALA A 72 64.91 -26.26 16.89
N GLY A 73 63.90 -27.11 16.74
CA GLY A 73 63.62 -27.82 15.50
C GLY A 73 62.21 -27.54 14.99
N ALA A 74 62.07 -27.54 13.68
CA ALA A 74 60.79 -27.59 12.98
C ALA A 74 60.92 -28.51 11.76
N SER A 75 59.84 -28.73 11.03
CA SER A 75 59.91 -29.48 9.76
C SER A 75 58.98 -28.89 8.71
N VAL A 76 59.38 -29.06 7.46
CA VAL A 76 58.57 -28.76 6.28
C VAL A 76 58.34 -30.06 5.55
N SER A 77 57.08 -30.42 5.33
CA SER A 77 56.73 -31.57 4.50
C SER A 77 56.60 -31.15 3.04
N MET A 78 57.10 -32.00 2.16
CA MET A 78 57.14 -31.83 0.72
C MET A 78 56.58 -33.08 0.08
N SER A 79 55.54 -32.94 -0.73
CA SER A 79 54.91 -34.05 -1.44
C SER A 79 55.06 -33.87 -2.95
N ASN A 80 55.41 -34.95 -3.64
CA ASN A 80 55.31 -34.98 -5.09
C ASN A 80 53.86 -35.30 -5.49
N VAL A 81 53.16 -34.30 -6.00
CA VAL A 81 51.77 -34.43 -6.47
C VAL A 81 51.68 -34.68 -7.99
N GLY A 82 52.82 -34.76 -8.67
CA GLY A 82 52.92 -35.08 -10.09
C GLY A 82 53.06 -36.58 -10.36
N ASN A 83 53.03 -36.93 -11.64
CA ASN A 83 53.11 -38.32 -12.12
C ASN A 83 54.53 -38.81 -12.42
N ASP A 84 55.52 -37.92 -12.38
CA ASP A 84 56.93 -38.26 -12.57
C ASP A 84 57.69 -38.03 -11.28
N SER A 85 58.79 -38.75 -11.06
CA SER A 85 59.69 -38.46 -9.96
C SER A 85 60.29 -37.06 -10.08
N ILE A 86 60.41 -36.35 -8.95
CA ILE A 86 61.00 -35.01 -8.89
C ILE A 86 62.25 -35.00 -8.03
N ASN A 87 63.26 -34.25 -8.46
CA ASN A 87 64.48 -33.99 -7.70
C ASN A 87 64.35 -32.65 -6.99
N ILE A 88 64.26 -32.67 -5.67
CA ILE A 88 64.21 -31.49 -4.82
C ILE A 88 65.63 -31.05 -4.49
N THR A 89 65.88 -29.75 -4.61
CA THR A 89 67.07 -29.06 -4.10
C THR A 89 66.63 -27.92 -3.19
N LEU A 90 67.22 -27.83 -1.99
CA LEU A 90 66.94 -26.78 -1.02
C LEU A 90 68.10 -25.80 -0.95
N THR A 91 67.80 -24.51 -1.09
CA THR A 91 68.77 -23.41 -0.93
C THR A 91 68.33 -22.52 0.22
N GLN A 92 69.13 -22.46 1.29
CA GLN A 92 68.86 -21.56 2.41
C GLN A 92 69.41 -20.16 2.13
N GLN A 93 68.57 -19.13 2.30
CA GLN A 93 68.95 -17.72 2.35
C GLN A 93 68.89 -17.26 3.80
N TRP A 94 69.94 -17.61 4.55
CA TRP A 94 70.05 -17.34 5.98
C TRP A 94 71.41 -16.71 6.26
N THR A 95 71.43 -15.42 6.62
CA THR A 95 72.65 -14.60 6.73
C THR A 95 73.05 -14.27 8.16
N HIS A 96 72.40 -14.87 9.15
CA HIS A 96 72.63 -14.56 10.56
C HIS A 96 73.77 -15.40 11.11
N ALA A 97 74.76 -14.74 11.73
CA ALA A 97 75.91 -15.42 12.34
C ALA A 97 75.58 -15.98 13.73
N ASP A 98 74.77 -15.28 14.49
CA ASP A 98 74.46 -15.60 15.90
C ASP A 98 73.41 -16.72 16.03
N VAL A 99 72.68 -16.99 14.94
CA VAL A 99 71.74 -18.10 14.83
C VAL A 99 72.04 -18.86 13.57
N THR A 100 72.36 -20.14 13.67
CA THR A 100 72.57 -21.01 12.50
C THR A 100 71.29 -21.76 12.15
N LEU A 101 71.04 -21.94 10.86
CA LEU A 101 69.98 -22.81 10.33
C LEU A 101 70.63 -23.95 9.56
N ASN A 102 70.29 -25.19 9.94
CA ASN A 102 70.74 -26.42 9.28
C ASN A 102 69.54 -27.23 8.80
N LEU A 103 69.63 -27.80 7.61
CA LEU A 103 68.61 -28.68 7.03
C LEU A 103 69.07 -30.14 7.14
N SER A 104 68.15 -31.06 7.43
CA SER A 104 68.46 -32.49 7.49
C SER A 104 68.81 -33.10 6.13
N SER A 105 68.41 -32.44 5.03
CA SER A 105 68.79 -32.77 3.66
C SER A 105 68.76 -31.51 2.81
N TYR A 106 69.67 -31.41 1.85
CA TYR A 106 69.72 -30.32 0.85
C TYR A 106 69.27 -30.79 -0.54
N SER A 107 69.23 -32.09 -0.79
CA SER A 107 68.67 -32.64 -2.02
C SER A 107 68.16 -34.07 -1.84
N PHE A 108 67.06 -34.39 -2.49
CA PHE A 108 66.46 -35.72 -2.47
C PHE A 108 65.48 -35.90 -3.63
N THR A 109 65.11 -37.15 -3.92
CA THR A 109 64.14 -37.49 -4.96
C THR A 109 62.84 -37.95 -4.31
N LEU A 110 61.70 -37.44 -4.81
CA LEU A 110 60.37 -37.91 -4.45
C LEU A 110 59.74 -38.64 -5.64
N ALA A 111 59.39 -39.92 -5.45
CA ALA A 111 58.55 -40.64 -6.40
C ALA A 111 57.13 -40.04 -6.44
N PRO A 112 56.32 -40.30 -7.48
CA PRO A 112 54.92 -39.87 -7.52
C PRO A 112 54.16 -40.24 -6.24
N ALA A 113 53.40 -39.28 -5.69
CA ALA A 113 52.66 -39.38 -4.43
C ALA A 113 53.53 -39.61 -3.16
N GLN A 114 54.85 -39.55 -3.26
CA GLN A 114 55.74 -39.66 -2.11
C GLN A 114 55.82 -38.32 -1.36
N GLU A 115 55.75 -38.39 -0.04
CA GLU A 115 55.99 -37.27 0.88
C GLU A 115 57.31 -37.47 1.63
N MET A 116 58.03 -36.37 1.87
CA MET A 116 59.19 -36.33 2.77
C MET A 116 59.15 -35.06 3.61
N SER A 117 59.49 -35.19 4.90
CA SER A 117 59.71 -34.06 5.78
C SER A 117 61.21 -33.78 5.91
N VAL A 118 61.60 -32.52 5.71
CA VAL A 118 62.94 -32.03 6.03
C VAL A 118 62.88 -31.30 7.36
N SER A 119 63.76 -31.70 8.28
CA SER A 119 63.90 -31.03 9.57
C SER A 119 64.78 -29.79 9.41
N LEU A 120 64.31 -28.69 9.98
CA LEU A 120 65.00 -27.42 10.09
C LEU A 120 65.47 -27.28 11.53
N THR A 121 66.78 -27.24 11.73
CA THR A 121 67.40 -27.12 13.06
C THR A 121 68.04 -25.74 13.19
N PHE A 122 67.52 -24.96 14.14
CA PHE A 122 68.03 -23.65 14.50
C PHE A 122 68.90 -23.78 15.74
N GLN A 123 70.07 -23.15 15.74
CA GLN A 123 70.97 -23.13 16.90
C GLN A 123 71.47 -21.71 17.14
N SER A 124 71.12 -21.14 18.29
CA SER A 124 71.63 -19.84 18.76
C SER A 124 72.98 -19.98 19.45
N ASP A 125 73.82 -18.96 19.36
CA ASP A 125 74.97 -18.79 20.23
C ASP A 125 74.61 -18.09 21.57
N GLY A 126 75.62 -17.68 22.33
CA GLY A 126 75.47 -17.05 23.63
C GLY A 126 75.20 -15.54 23.61
N VAL A 127 75.20 -14.89 22.44
CA VAL A 127 74.92 -13.46 22.29
C VAL A 127 73.64 -13.19 21.51
N ALA A 128 73.09 -14.20 20.81
CA ALA A 128 71.88 -14.09 20.02
C ALA A 128 70.67 -13.62 20.85
N ALA A 129 69.93 -12.63 20.36
CA ALA A 129 68.70 -12.15 20.99
C ALA A 129 67.79 -11.49 19.94
N GLY A 130 66.50 -11.72 20.04
CA GLY A 130 65.49 -11.14 19.15
C GLY A 130 65.10 -12.04 17.99
N LEU A 131 64.50 -11.44 16.95
CA LEU A 131 63.94 -12.14 15.81
C LEU A 131 64.93 -12.24 14.64
N TYR A 132 65.15 -13.45 14.16
CA TYR A 132 65.97 -13.79 13.01
C TYR A 132 65.09 -14.37 11.93
N SER A 133 65.16 -13.83 10.72
CA SER A 133 64.33 -14.28 9.59
C SER A 133 65.17 -14.57 8.36
N GLY A 134 64.70 -15.51 7.55
CA GLY A 134 65.30 -15.88 6.27
C GLY A 134 64.32 -16.68 5.43
N THR A 135 64.81 -17.29 4.35
CA THR A 135 63.99 -18.16 3.50
C THR A 135 64.72 -19.45 3.16
N VAL A 136 63.96 -20.51 2.88
CA VAL A 136 64.44 -21.72 2.23
C VAL A 136 63.74 -21.81 0.89
N GLU A 137 64.50 -21.70 -0.20
CA GLU A 137 64.01 -21.94 -1.54
C GLU A 137 64.00 -23.45 -1.81
N VAL A 138 62.84 -23.95 -2.24
CA VAL A 138 62.61 -25.34 -2.64
C VAL A 138 62.53 -25.36 -4.16
N LEU A 139 63.51 -25.96 -4.83
CA LEU A 139 63.52 -26.15 -6.28
C LEU A 139 63.25 -27.62 -6.62
N ALA A 140 62.10 -27.91 -7.23
CA ALA A 140 61.73 -29.23 -7.73
C ALA A 140 62.00 -29.33 -9.23
N ASN A 141 62.93 -30.19 -9.64
CA ASN A 141 63.23 -30.46 -11.05
C ASN A 141 62.56 -31.77 -11.50
N TYR A 142 61.88 -31.75 -12.64
CA TYR A 142 61.18 -32.89 -13.24
C TYR A 142 61.48 -32.99 -14.76
N PRO A 143 61.20 -34.12 -15.43
CA PRO A 143 61.61 -34.34 -16.83
C PRO A 143 61.13 -33.29 -17.86
N GLY A 144 60.15 -32.46 -17.52
CA GLY A 144 59.59 -31.40 -18.37
C GLY A 144 59.81 -29.97 -17.87
N GLY A 145 60.59 -29.75 -16.79
CA GLY A 145 60.78 -28.41 -16.25
C GLY A 145 61.22 -28.37 -14.77
N SER A 146 61.03 -27.22 -14.15
CA SER A 146 61.33 -27.00 -12.75
C SER A 146 60.29 -26.09 -12.10
N GLU A 147 60.02 -26.29 -10.83
CA GLU A 147 59.11 -25.50 -10.00
C GLU A 147 59.86 -25.02 -8.76
N SER A 148 59.73 -23.74 -8.40
CA SER A 148 60.32 -23.20 -7.18
C SER A 148 59.26 -22.67 -6.21
N ALA A 149 59.53 -22.83 -4.92
CA ALA A 149 58.69 -22.30 -3.85
C ALA A 149 59.56 -21.75 -2.72
N LEU A 150 59.06 -20.75 -1.99
CA LEU A 150 59.77 -20.16 -0.84
C LEU A 150 59.08 -20.55 0.46
N VAL A 151 59.86 -21.04 1.41
CA VAL A 151 59.43 -21.22 2.80
C VAL A 151 60.04 -20.12 3.65
N SER A 152 59.20 -19.28 4.25
CA SER A 152 59.66 -18.26 5.20
C SER A 152 60.05 -18.92 6.52
N VAL A 153 61.26 -18.66 7.01
CA VAL A 153 61.75 -19.23 8.28
C VAL A 153 62.02 -18.11 9.27
N THR A 154 61.56 -18.26 10.51
CA THR A 154 61.77 -17.30 11.59
C THR A 154 62.19 -18.02 12.87
N ALA A 155 63.24 -17.54 13.51
CA ALA A 155 63.68 -17.98 14.82
C ALA A 155 63.69 -16.79 15.79
N GLU A 156 63.02 -16.91 16.92
CA GLU A 156 63.12 -15.96 18.02
C GLU A 156 64.08 -16.52 19.07
N VAL A 157 65.18 -15.80 19.32
CA VAL A 157 66.10 -16.13 20.41
C VAL A 157 65.80 -15.28 21.61
N ILE A 158 65.43 -15.97 22.69
CA ILE A 158 65.09 -15.38 23.97
C ILE A 158 66.36 -15.37 24.79
N PRO A 159 66.91 -14.17 25.10
CA PRO A 159 68.05 -14.10 25.99
C PRO A 159 67.69 -14.75 27.33
N PRO A 160 68.62 -15.47 27.97
CA PRO A 160 68.42 -16.00 29.30
C PRO A 160 68.04 -14.82 30.17
N ALA A 161 66.95 -14.99 30.94
CA ALA A 161 66.53 -13.97 31.87
C ALA A 161 67.76 -13.52 32.67
N PRO A 162 67.99 -12.21 32.84
CA PRO A 162 69.19 -11.70 33.47
C PRO A 162 69.44 -12.45 34.79
N GLN A 163 70.56 -13.17 34.84
CA GLN A 163 70.98 -13.94 36.03
C GLN A 163 70.90 -13.02 37.26
N PRO A 164 70.31 -13.47 38.37
CA PRO A 164 69.93 -12.62 39.50
C PRO A 164 71.15 -12.18 40.31
N GLY A 165 71.84 -11.15 39.82
CA GLY A 165 72.69 -10.27 40.61
C GLY A 165 72.06 -8.89 40.87
N GLY A 166 70.90 -8.61 40.27
CA GLY A 166 70.08 -7.42 40.55
C GLY A 166 68.62 -7.83 40.63
N GLY A 167 67.94 -7.50 41.72
CA GLY A 167 66.56 -7.89 42.04
C GLY A 167 65.46 -7.36 41.10
N GLY A 168 65.53 -7.71 39.81
CA GLY A 168 64.46 -7.56 38.83
C GLY A 168 63.57 -8.81 38.82
N GLN A 169 62.25 -8.61 38.77
CA GLN A 169 61.24 -9.65 38.93
C GLN A 169 61.44 -10.85 37.99
N LYS A 170 61.32 -12.07 38.55
CA LYS A 170 61.15 -13.33 37.79
C LYS A 170 59.93 -13.20 36.86
N GLN A 171 60.01 -13.71 35.63
CA GLN A 171 59.08 -13.38 34.53
C GLN A 171 58.20 -14.56 34.10
N LEU A 172 56.95 -14.24 33.75
CA LEU A 172 56.07 -15.05 32.90
C LEU A 172 56.33 -14.62 31.45
N THR A 173 56.41 -15.57 30.51
CA THR A 173 56.66 -15.28 29.09
C THR A 173 55.74 -16.12 28.20
N VAL A 174 55.17 -15.50 27.16
CA VAL A 174 54.28 -16.12 26.19
C VAL A 174 54.82 -15.94 24.78
N MET A 175 54.91 -17.05 24.05
CA MET A 175 55.50 -17.12 22.72
C MET A 175 54.53 -17.79 21.75
N PRO A 176 54.33 -17.29 20.53
CA PRO A 176 54.83 -16.01 20.04
C PRO A 176 54.14 -14.82 20.73
N HIS A 177 54.85 -13.70 20.86
CA HIS A 177 54.34 -12.47 21.49
C HIS A 177 53.35 -11.67 20.62
N SER A 178 53.04 -12.16 19.42
CA SER A 178 52.08 -11.52 18.49
C SER A 178 51.31 -12.54 17.67
N TRP A 179 50.10 -12.19 17.25
CA TRP A 179 49.22 -12.93 16.35
C TRP A 179 48.57 -12.02 15.31
N SER A 180 49.11 -12.08 14.09
CA SER A 180 48.58 -11.36 12.93
C SER A 180 47.90 -12.31 11.94
N ILE A 181 46.69 -11.98 11.47
CA ILE A 181 45.95 -12.81 10.50
C ILE A 181 44.99 -11.99 9.62
N THR A 182 44.73 -12.46 8.40
CA THR A 182 43.66 -11.94 7.53
C THR A 182 42.49 -12.92 7.49
N LEU A 183 41.27 -12.45 7.75
CA LEU A 183 40.06 -13.29 7.80
C LEU A 183 38.86 -12.55 7.17
N SER A 184 37.90 -13.30 6.64
CA SER A 184 36.59 -12.75 6.27
C SER A 184 35.61 -12.80 7.45
N PRO A 185 34.56 -11.97 7.47
CA PRO A 185 33.47 -12.09 8.43
C PRO A 185 32.94 -13.53 8.48
N THR A 186 32.54 -13.99 9.67
CA THR A 186 32.09 -15.36 10.00
C THR A 186 33.16 -16.46 10.04
N ASN A 187 34.39 -16.19 9.59
CA ASN A 187 35.48 -17.17 9.69
C ASN A 187 36.13 -17.19 11.08
N SER A 188 36.62 -18.38 11.45
CA SER A 188 37.36 -18.62 12.69
C SER A 188 38.70 -19.30 12.42
N THR A 189 39.68 -19.04 13.30
CA THR A 189 41.01 -19.65 13.28
C THR A 189 41.46 -20.00 14.71
N PHE A 190 42.58 -20.70 14.85
CA PHE A 190 43.22 -20.96 16.14
C PHE A 190 44.74 -20.82 16.03
N ARG A 191 45.40 -20.55 17.16
CA ARG A 191 46.87 -20.54 17.27
C ARG A 191 47.32 -21.06 18.62
N SER A 192 48.42 -21.81 18.62
CA SER A 192 49.09 -22.29 19.82
C SER A 192 50.14 -21.29 20.31
N PHE A 193 50.17 -21.07 21.61
CA PHE A 193 51.13 -20.25 22.33
C PHE A 193 51.81 -21.09 23.41
N THR A 194 53.13 -20.97 23.53
CA THR A 194 53.91 -21.56 24.62
C THR A 194 54.01 -20.55 25.75
N VAL A 195 53.60 -20.94 26.94
CA VAL A 195 53.56 -20.10 28.14
C VAL A 195 54.54 -20.67 29.15
N CYS A 196 55.59 -19.92 29.43
CA CYS A 196 56.70 -20.33 30.27
C CYS A 196 56.79 -19.49 31.54
N THR A 197 57.21 -20.11 32.63
CA THR A 197 57.69 -19.39 33.82
C THR A 197 59.13 -19.78 34.08
N ASN A 198 60.00 -18.80 34.29
CA ASN A 198 61.37 -19.02 34.77
C ASN A 198 61.47 -18.94 36.30
N ASN A 199 60.33 -19.11 36.99
CA ASN A 199 60.32 -19.07 38.44
C ASN A 199 60.79 -20.40 39.01
N GLU A 200 62.06 -20.47 39.39
CA GLU A 200 62.71 -21.68 39.94
C GLU A 200 62.06 -22.21 41.25
N THR A 201 61.24 -21.42 41.95
CA THR A 201 60.74 -21.77 43.29
C THR A 201 59.22 -21.74 43.44
N ASN A 202 58.49 -20.97 42.63
CA ASN A 202 57.04 -20.87 42.76
C ASN A 202 56.35 -21.51 41.55
N VAL A 203 55.49 -22.48 41.83
CA VAL A 203 54.49 -22.97 40.89
C VAL A 203 53.45 -21.87 40.71
N LEU A 204 53.17 -21.44 39.48
CA LEU A 204 52.06 -20.53 39.22
C LEU A 204 50.77 -21.33 39.32
N THR A 205 49.88 -20.97 40.24
CA THR A 205 48.65 -21.72 40.48
C THR A 205 47.65 -21.55 39.34
N SER A 206 47.66 -20.38 38.70
CA SER A 206 46.81 -20.05 37.57
C SER A 206 47.47 -19.01 36.67
N VAL A 207 47.43 -19.25 35.37
CA VAL A 207 47.76 -18.28 34.32
C VAL A 207 46.47 -17.90 33.59
N THR A 208 46.08 -16.64 33.70
CA THR A 208 44.85 -16.10 33.11
C THR A 208 45.14 -15.37 31.80
N PHE A 209 44.17 -15.40 30.87
CA PHE A 209 44.24 -14.73 29.57
C PHE A 209 43.09 -13.74 29.48
N THR A 210 43.40 -12.46 29.41
CA THR A 210 42.41 -11.37 29.43
C THR A 210 42.53 -10.57 28.14
N PRO A 211 41.66 -10.80 27.15
CA PRO A 211 41.64 -10.02 25.92
C PRO A 211 41.29 -8.56 26.19
N SER A 212 41.85 -7.65 25.37
CA SER A 212 41.48 -6.24 25.38
C SER A 212 39.98 -6.07 25.06
N PRO A 213 39.31 -5.05 25.63
CA PRO A 213 37.94 -4.73 25.23
C PRO A 213 37.86 -4.31 23.76
N GLY A 214 36.76 -4.65 23.08
CA GLY A 214 36.55 -4.34 21.67
C GLY A 214 37.28 -5.29 20.71
N ALA A 215 37.15 -5.04 19.41
CA ALA A 215 37.81 -5.83 18.38
C ALA A 215 39.33 -5.55 18.34
N PRO A 216 40.18 -6.55 18.09
CA PRO A 216 39.87 -7.96 17.91
C PRO A 216 39.80 -8.76 19.22
N GLY A 217 40.06 -8.14 20.39
CA GLY A 217 40.07 -8.86 21.68
C GLY A 217 38.75 -9.57 22.01
N SER A 218 37.60 -8.94 21.72
CA SER A 218 36.27 -9.55 21.87
C SER A 218 35.99 -10.70 20.89
N TRP A 219 36.84 -10.89 19.88
CA TRP A 219 36.75 -12.00 18.92
C TRP A 219 37.56 -13.22 19.38
N THR A 220 38.37 -13.07 20.43
CA THR A 220 39.20 -14.14 20.96
C THR A 220 38.40 -15.05 21.89
N GLY A 221 38.67 -16.35 21.79
CA GLY A 221 38.02 -17.40 22.59
C GLY A 221 39.05 -18.39 23.14
N ASN A 222 38.56 -19.35 23.91
CA ASN A 222 39.37 -20.29 24.70
C ASN A 222 40.32 -19.62 25.71
N THR A 223 39.90 -18.50 26.30
CA THR A 223 40.67 -17.68 27.25
C THR A 223 40.63 -18.19 28.69
N THR A 224 40.13 -19.41 28.90
CA THR A 224 40.15 -20.09 30.21
C THR A 224 41.56 -20.13 30.77
N ALA A 225 41.68 -19.94 32.08
CA ALA A 225 42.98 -20.02 32.74
C ALA A 225 43.62 -21.41 32.56
N THR A 226 44.96 -21.44 32.47
CA THR A 226 45.75 -22.68 32.53
C THR A 226 46.47 -22.77 33.86
N GLY A 227 46.86 -23.98 34.26
CA GLY A 227 47.64 -24.19 35.47
C GLY A 227 47.20 -25.41 36.29
N PRO A 228 48.04 -25.83 37.26
CA PRO A 228 49.25 -25.14 37.70
C PRO A 228 50.43 -25.26 36.72
N LEU A 229 51.15 -24.16 36.47
CA LEU A 229 52.40 -24.16 35.71
C LEU A 229 53.57 -24.38 36.67
N ALA A 230 54.26 -25.52 36.54
CA ALA A 230 55.35 -25.87 37.43
C ALA A 230 56.51 -24.86 37.37
N ALA A 231 57.31 -24.80 38.44
CA ALA A 231 58.53 -24.01 38.47
C ALA A 231 59.44 -24.38 37.29
N ASP A 232 60.00 -23.37 36.62
CA ASP A 232 60.89 -23.52 35.47
C ASP A 232 60.32 -24.44 34.36
N SER A 233 59.06 -24.22 33.98
CA SER A 233 58.36 -25.05 32.99
C SER A 233 57.54 -24.22 32.00
N CYS A 234 57.15 -24.88 30.90
CA CYS A 234 56.30 -24.31 29.85
C CYS A 234 55.08 -25.20 29.59
N GLU A 235 53.93 -24.58 29.32
CA GLU A 235 52.73 -25.24 28.81
C GLU A 235 52.30 -24.66 27.45
N VAL A 236 51.59 -25.46 26.65
CA VAL A 236 50.98 -24.98 25.41
C VAL A 236 49.53 -24.56 25.67
N LYS A 237 49.19 -23.32 25.31
CA LYS A 237 47.84 -22.76 25.30
C LYS A 237 47.37 -22.53 23.87
N VAL A 238 46.23 -23.11 23.48
CA VAL A 238 45.58 -22.79 22.21
C VAL A 238 44.54 -21.70 22.42
N LEU A 239 44.59 -20.64 21.62
CA LEU A 239 43.57 -19.58 21.58
C LEU A 239 42.83 -19.63 20.24
N THR A 240 41.55 -19.28 20.25
CA THR A 240 40.72 -19.19 19.04
C THR A 240 40.42 -17.74 18.72
N LEU A 241 40.19 -17.41 17.45
CA LEU A 241 39.77 -16.07 17.02
C LEU A 241 38.67 -16.22 15.97
N SER A 242 37.50 -15.60 16.21
CA SER A 242 36.30 -15.71 15.35
C SER A 242 35.77 -14.33 14.99
N VAL A 243 35.83 -13.96 13.71
CA VAL A 243 35.38 -12.64 13.23
C VAL A 243 33.85 -12.63 13.10
N PRO A 244 33.11 -11.72 13.75
CA PRO A 244 31.66 -11.62 13.62
C PRO A 244 31.22 -11.32 12.18
N GLY A 245 30.05 -11.81 11.77
CA GLY A 245 29.49 -11.54 10.42
C GLY A 245 29.25 -10.06 10.12
N ALA A 246 29.04 -9.23 11.16
CA ALA A 246 28.86 -7.79 11.02
C ALA A 246 30.18 -6.98 11.06
N ALA A 247 31.34 -7.63 11.13
CA ALA A 247 32.62 -6.91 11.15
C ALA A 247 32.87 -6.25 9.79
N LEU A 248 33.12 -4.94 9.80
CA LEU A 248 33.45 -4.20 8.58
C LEU A 248 34.88 -4.52 8.11
N PRO A 249 35.17 -4.43 6.81
CA PRO A 249 36.53 -4.54 6.30
C PRO A 249 37.46 -3.50 6.94
N GLY A 250 38.68 -3.91 7.30
CA GLY A 250 39.63 -3.01 7.94
C GLY A 250 40.67 -3.74 8.77
N THR A 251 41.60 -2.98 9.35
CA THR A 251 42.63 -3.48 10.27
C THR A 251 42.20 -3.23 11.71
N TYR A 252 42.29 -4.27 12.53
CA TYR A 252 41.91 -4.27 13.94
C TYR A 252 43.10 -4.70 14.79
N ASP A 253 43.54 -3.82 15.67
CA ASP A 253 44.65 -4.08 16.59
C ASP A 253 44.16 -4.22 18.03
N GLY A 254 44.74 -5.15 18.78
CA GLY A 254 44.38 -5.39 20.17
C GLY A 254 45.45 -6.17 20.90
N ASN A 255 45.13 -6.66 22.10
CA ASN A 255 46.04 -7.51 22.84
C ASN A 255 45.32 -8.54 23.72
N ILE A 256 46.08 -9.51 24.22
CA ILE A 256 45.66 -10.43 25.28
C ILE A 256 46.68 -10.28 26.40
N ALA A 257 46.24 -9.73 27.53
CA ALA A 257 47.05 -9.68 28.74
C ALA A 257 47.11 -11.07 29.37
N VAL A 258 48.31 -11.56 29.66
CA VAL A 258 48.54 -12.87 30.26
C VAL A 258 49.06 -12.63 31.68
N SER A 259 48.39 -13.17 32.70
CA SER A 259 48.75 -12.94 34.10
C SER A 259 48.85 -14.22 34.91
N GLY A 260 50.02 -14.48 35.49
CA GLY A 260 50.30 -15.57 36.42
C GLY A 260 50.11 -15.11 37.86
N ASP A 261 49.13 -15.68 38.56
CA ASP A 261 48.77 -15.38 39.95
C ASP A 261 48.62 -13.88 40.28
N GLY A 262 48.34 -13.04 39.27
CA GLY A 262 48.21 -11.59 39.40
C GLY A 262 49.52 -10.81 39.62
N ALA A 263 50.66 -11.50 39.71
CA ALA A 263 51.95 -10.91 40.03
C ALA A 263 52.92 -10.88 38.83
N TYR A 264 52.72 -11.76 37.85
CA TYR A 264 53.58 -11.91 36.69
C TYR A 264 52.76 -11.66 35.42
N ASN A 265 53.20 -10.76 34.56
CA ASN A 265 52.41 -10.34 33.40
C ASN A 265 53.23 -10.41 32.11
N ASP A 266 52.57 -10.82 31.03
CA ASP A 266 53.05 -10.70 29.66
C ASP A 266 51.87 -10.34 28.72
N THR A 267 52.12 -10.13 27.44
CA THR A 267 51.09 -9.70 26.49
C THR A 267 51.28 -10.31 25.10
N ILE A 268 50.19 -10.79 24.51
CA ILE A 268 50.13 -11.16 23.09
C ILE A 268 49.53 -9.99 22.31
N ALA A 269 50.25 -9.42 21.34
CA ALA A 269 49.71 -8.43 20.42
C ALA A 269 48.81 -9.11 19.37
N LEU A 270 47.65 -8.53 19.04
CA LEU A 270 46.73 -9.02 18.01
C LEU A 270 46.67 -8.03 16.84
N GLY A 271 46.76 -8.53 15.61
CA GLY A 271 46.53 -7.76 14.39
C GLY A 271 45.65 -8.52 13.42
N VAL A 272 44.38 -8.13 13.27
CA VAL A 272 43.42 -8.81 12.39
C VAL A 272 43.04 -7.91 11.23
N ILE A 273 43.25 -8.37 10.00
CA ILE A 273 42.75 -7.71 8.80
C ILE A 273 41.45 -8.41 8.41
N VAL A 274 40.33 -7.70 8.48
CA VAL A 274 39.05 -8.17 7.96
C VAL A 274 38.94 -7.78 6.49
N VAL A 275 38.76 -8.77 5.63
CA VAL A 275 38.51 -8.59 4.19
C VAL A 275 37.09 -9.05 3.86
N THR A 276 36.42 -8.39 2.92
CA THR A 276 35.19 -8.99 2.36
C THR A 276 35.55 -10.34 1.74
N GLY A 277 34.74 -11.36 2.01
CA GLY A 277 34.83 -12.59 1.21
C GLY A 277 34.58 -12.24 -0.27
N PRO A 278 35.06 -13.04 -1.23
CA PRO A 278 34.68 -12.84 -2.62
C PRO A 278 33.16 -12.91 -2.71
N ASP A 279 32.54 -11.86 -3.23
CA ASP A 279 31.12 -11.86 -3.52
C ASP A 279 30.83 -12.91 -4.61
N THR A 280 29.82 -13.74 -4.33
CA THR A 280 29.42 -14.90 -5.15
C THR A 280 27.93 -14.86 -5.52
N GLN A 281 27.19 -13.82 -5.15
CA GLN A 281 25.75 -13.73 -5.38
C GLN A 281 25.45 -12.47 -6.17
N GLY A 282 24.73 -12.62 -7.28
CA GLY A 282 24.37 -11.47 -8.09
C GLY A 282 23.25 -10.62 -7.49
N PRO A 283 23.03 -9.42 -8.05
CA PRO A 283 22.11 -8.43 -7.50
C PRO A 283 20.63 -8.84 -7.54
N LEU A 284 19.83 -8.31 -6.62
CA LEU A 284 18.36 -8.41 -6.65
C LEU A 284 17.75 -7.34 -7.57
N VAL A 285 16.62 -7.66 -8.20
CA VAL A 285 15.77 -6.68 -8.91
C VAL A 285 14.52 -6.39 -8.10
N LEU A 286 14.36 -5.14 -7.67
CA LEU A 286 13.34 -4.66 -6.75
C LEU A 286 12.39 -3.66 -7.44
N SER A 287 11.16 -3.59 -6.91
CA SER A 287 10.15 -2.57 -7.27
C SER A 287 9.91 -2.36 -8.77
N PRO A 288 9.71 -3.42 -9.57
CA PRO A 288 9.46 -3.25 -10.99
C PRO A 288 8.13 -2.51 -11.24
N SER A 289 8.14 -1.60 -12.22
CA SER A 289 7.00 -0.79 -12.62
C SER A 289 7.06 -0.45 -14.11
N HIS A 290 5.99 0.14 -14.66
CA HIS A 290 5.97 0.64 -16.04
C HIS A 290 5.30 2.01 -16.14
N ALA A 291 5.66 2.78 -17.17
CA ALA A 291 4.97 4.00 -17.56
C ALA A 291 4.73 4.02 -19.07
N PRO A 292 3.58 4.52 -19.55
CA PRO A 292 2.42 4.95 -18.76
C PRO A 292 1.68 3.77 -18.09
N ASN A 293 1.00 4.02 -16.97
CA ASN A 293 0.13 3.05 -16.30
C ASN A 293 -1.25 3.70 -16.04
N PRO A 294 -2.33 3.27 -16.74
CA PRO A 294 -2.40 2.13 -17.66
C PRO A 294 -1.65 2.36 -19.00
N ALA A 295 -1.21 1.27 -19.63
CA ALA A 295 -0.55 1.26 -20.94
C ALA A 295 -1.55 1.01 -22.07
N TYR A 296 -1.33 1.64 -23.23
CA TYR A 296 -2.20 1.51 -24.41
C TYR A 296 -1.41 1.15 -25.67
N THR A 297 -2.07 0.53 -26.65
CA THR A 297 -1.42 0.08 -27.90
C THR A 297 -0.76 1.18 -28.74
N THR A 298 -1.10 2.45 -28.48
CA THR A 298 -0.59 3.62 -29.19
C THR A 298 0.55 4.34 -28.46
N THR A 299 0.83 3.99 -27.21
CA THR A 299 1.84 4.66 -26.38
C THR A 299 3.04 3.73 -26.12
N PRO A 300 4.28 4.22 -26.28
CA PRO A 300 5.45 3.45 -25.90
C PRO A 300 5.48 3.18 -24.39
N VAL A 301 5.78 1.95 -24.00
CA VAL A 301 5.93 1.53 -22.61
C VAL A 301 7.40 1.51 -22.23
N THR A 302 7.73 2.12 -21.09
CA THR A 302 9.05 2.01 -20.44
C THR A 302 8.91 1.25 -19.13
N ILE A 303 9.75 0.23 -18.94
CA ILE A 303 9.85 -0.54 -17.70
C ILE A 303 10.93 0.08 -16.81
N PHE A 304 10.67 0.18 -15.51
CA PHE A 304 11.58 0.68 -14.49
C PHE A 304 11.75 -0.36 -13.38
N ALA A 305 12.93 -0.42 -12.77
CA ALA A 305 13.18 -1.22 -11.57
C ALA A 305 14.41 -0.66 -10.82
N ILE A 306 14.75 -1.29 -9.69
CA ILE A 306 15.97 -1.01 -8.93
C ILE A 306 16.80 -2.29 -8.87
N ALA A 307 18.05 -2.23 -9.32
CA ALA A 307 19.04 -3.27 -9.06
C ALA A 307 19.72 -2.99 -7.71
N ASP A 308 19.84 -3.99 -6.84
CA ASP A 308 20.40 -3.82 -5.50
C ASP A 308 21.25 -5.02 -5.11
N ASP A 309 22.54 -4.78 -4.91
CA ASP A 309 23.50 -5.78 -4.45
C ASP A 309 23.95 -5.58 -3.01
N SER A 310 23.41 -4.59 -2.30
CA SER A 310 23.83 -4.22 -0.94
C SER A 310 23.65 -5.33 0.11
N THR A 311 22.82 -6.33 -0.18
CA THR A 311 22.51 -7.47 0.71
C THR A 311 22.95 -8.83 0.18
N THR A 312 23.34 -8.93 -1.09
CA THR A 312 23.75 -10.17 -1.75
C THR A 312 25.26 -10.31 -1.87
N GLY A 313 25.98 -9.20 -2.08
CA GLY A 313 27.42 -9.21 -2.37
C GLY A 313 28.17 -7.94 -1.99
N GLY A 314 27.52 -6.79 -2.13
CA GLY A 314 28.11 -5.47 -1.91
C GLY A 314 28.97 -4.99 -3.08
N SER A 315 28.87 -5.63 -4.24
CA SER A 315 29.55 -5.25 -5.47
C SER A 315 28.72 -4.20 -6.24
N ASN A 316 29.41 -3.32 -6.97
CA ASN A 316 28.71 -2.42 -7.89
C ASN A 316 27.99 -3.23 -8.97
N ILE A 317 26.82 -2.75 -9.40
CA ILE A 317 26.12 -3.30 -10.57
C ILE A 317 26.99 -3.08 -11.81
N SER A 318 27.08 -4.05 -12.71
CA SER A 318 27.80 -3.94 -14.00
C SER A 318 26.85 -3.89 -15.20
N GLY A 319 25.64 -4.43 -15.06
CA GLY A 319 24.61 -4.34 -16.07
C GLY A 319 23.32 -5.05 -15.66
N CYS A 320 22.25 -4.73 -16.36
CA CYS A 320 20.97 -5.41 -16.22
C CYS A 320 20.38 -5.72 -17.58
N GLU A 321 19.59 -6.77 -17.65
CA GLU A 321 18.93 -7.22 -18.87
C GLU A 321 17.47 -7.59 -18.60
N LEU A 322 16.65 -7.32 -19.60
CA LEU A 322 15.22 -7.59 -19.60
C LEU A 322 14.84 -8.34 -20.87
N LYS A 323 13.98 -9.35 -20.75
CA LYS A 323 13.23 -9.90 -21.88
C LYS A 323 11.74 -9.68 -21.70
N MET A 324 11.08 -9.27 -22.78
CA MET A 324 9.64 -9.15 -22.87
C MET A 324 9.06 -10.45 -23.40
N ASP A 325 8.10 -11.02 -22.67
CA ASP A 325 7.39 -12.26 -22.99
C ASP A 325 8.35 -13.41 -23.35
N ALA A 326 8.16 -14.05 -24.50
CA ALA A 326 9.03 -15.10 -25.03
C ALA A 326 10.22 -14.56 -25.84
N GLY A 327 10.53 -13.27 -25.74
CA GLY A 327 11.63 -12.62 -26.47
C GLY A 327 13.03 -12.93 -25.92
N GLY A 328 14.04 -12.40 -26.60
CA GLY A 328 15.44 -12.44 -26.16
C GLY A 328 15.74 -11.42 -25.05
N TRP A 329 16.86 -11.62 -24.36
CA TRP A 329 17.37 -10.66 -23.38
C TRP A 329 17.94 -9.42 -24.05
N ASN A 330 17.57 -8.25 -23.56
CA ASN A 330 18.03 -6.94 -24.02
C ASN A 330 18.62 -6.17 -22.85
N ALA A 331 19.69 -5.40 -23.10
CA ALA A 331 20.29 -4.57 -22.07
C ALA A 331 19.32 -3.47 -21.59
N MET A 332 19.25 -3.29 -20.28
CA MET A 332 18.63 -2.14 -19.63
C MET A 332 19.67 -1.03 -19.43
N ASN A 333 19.21 0.20 -19.29
CA ASN A 333 20.07 1.35 -19.02
C ASN A 333 20.03 1.73 -17.54
N ALA A 334 21.17 2.13 -16.98
CA ALA A 334 21.20 2.91 -15.75
C ALA A 334 20.57 4.28 -15.99
N THR A 335 19.72 4.74 -15.07
CA THR A 335 18.93 5.96 -15.23
C THR A 335 19.80 7.22 -15.16
N ASP A 336 20.92 7.15 -14.43
CA ASP A 336 21.93 8.20 -14.35
C ASP A 336 22.97 8.13 -15.49
N GLY A 337 22.88 7.11 -16.35
CA GLY A 337 23.75 6.89 -17.50
C GLY A 337 24.94 5.96 -17.25
N SER A 338 25.21 5.49 -16.02
CA SER A 338 26.32 4.58 -15.77
C SER A 338 26.09 3.64 -14.58
N PHE A 339 26.25 2.34 -14.79
CA PHE A 339 26.30 1.35 -13.72
C PHE A 339 27.55 1.56 -12.86
N SER A 340 27.40 2.26 -11.73
CA SER A 340 28.54 2.74 -10.93
C SER A 340 28.34 2.62 -9.41
N SER A 341 27.21 2.08 -8.98
CA SER A 341 26.79 1.96 -7.59
C SER A 341 26.40 0.52 -7.26
N VAL A 342 26.39 0.17 -5.96
CA VAL A 342 25.83 -1.09 -5.42
C VAL A 342 24.30 -1.16 -5.54
N THR A 343 23.65 -0.01 -5.72
CA THR A 343 22.22 0.11 -5.98
C THR A 343 22.03 1.04 -7.18
N GLU A 344 21.31 0.60 -8.21
CA GLU A 344 21.17 1.29 -9.48
C GLU A 344 19.70 1.37 -9.92
N ALA A 345 19.22 2.55 -10.31
CA ALA A 345 17.90 2.70 -10.89
C ALA A 345 17.97 2.38 -12.39
N ILE A 346 17.19 1.42 -12.87
CA ILE A 346 17.30 0.91 -14.24
C ILE A 346 16.01 1.10 -15.04
N ASN A 347 16.16 1.28 -16.35
CA ASN A 347 15.02 1.40 -17.27
C ASN A 347 15.24 0.69 -18.62
N TYR A 348 14.13 0.30 -19.26
CA TYR A 348 14.10 -0.27 -20.60
C TYR A 348 12.88 0.22 -21.38
N SER A 349 13.10 0.76 -22.58
CA SER A 349 12.01 1.18 -23.47
C SER A 349 11.57 0.01 -24.33
N ALA A 350 10.38 -0.54 -24.04
CA ALA A 350 9.79 -1.66 -24.77
C ALA A 350 9.10 -1.23 -26.08
N GLY A 351 8.91 0.07 -26.30
CA GLY A 351 8.17 0.59 -27.44
C GLY A 351 6.66 0.36 -27.30
N THR A 352 5.92 0.44 -28.41
CA THR A 352 4.48 0.15 -28.43
C THR A 352 4.24 -1.35 -28.43
N LEU A 353 3.32 -1.79 -27.59
CA LEU A 353 2.97 -3.21 -27.42
C LEU A 353 1.55 -3.48 -27.91
N LEU A 354 1.26 -4.73 -28.25
CA LEU A 354 -0.09 -5.16 -28.64
C LEU A 354 -1.01 -5.21 -27.41
N ALA A 355 -2.32 -5.22 -27.63
CA ALA A 355 -3.25 -5.34 -26.51
C ALA A 355 -3.15 -6.74 -25.89
N GLY A 356 -3.18 -6.83 -24.56
CA GLY A 356 -3.08 -8.08 -23.81
C GLY A 356 -2.15 -7.99 -22.60
N ASN A 357 -1.94 -9.14 -21.96
CA ASN A 357 -1.01 -9.26 -20.83
C ASN A 357 0.41 -9.50 -21.32
N HIS A 358 1.34 -8.73 -20.78
CA HIS A 358 2.77 -8.84 -21.04
C HIS A 358 3.53 -9.17 -19.75
N THR A 359 4.63 -9.91 -19.90
CA THR A 359 5.55 -10.27 -18.80
C THR A 359 6.96 -9.76 -19.11
N ALA A 360 7.47 -8.86 -18.28
CA ALA A 360 8.88 -8.48 -18.26
C ALA A 360 9.64 -9.39 -17.28
N GLN A 361 10.66 -10.08 -17.76
CA GLN A 361 11.59 -10.84 -16.93
C GLN A 361 12.91 -10.09 -16.87
N MET A 362 13.41 -9.81 -15.68
CA MET A 362 14.61 -8.99 -15.45
C MET A 362 15.63 -9.74 -14.61
N ARG A 363 16.91 -9.52 -14.88
CA ARG A 363 18.03 -9.92 -14.02
C ARG A 363 19.17 -8.91 -14.15
N CYS A 364 20.02 -8.85 -13.13
CA CYS A 364 21.17 -7.96 -13.10
C CYS A 364 22.45 -8.73 -12.80
N THR A 365 23.58 -8.14 -13.16
CA THR A 365 24.91 -8.70 -12.98
C THR A 365 25.75 -7.67 -12.23
N ASP A 366 26.52 -8.11 -11.24
CA ASP A 366 27.45 -7.26 -10.52
C ASP A 366 28.82 -7.13 -11.23
N SER A 367 29.73 -6.36 -10.65
CA SER A 367 31.09 -6.12 -11.15
C SER A 367 32.05 -7.30 -11.00
N LEU A 368 31.66 -8.35 -10.27
CA LEU A 368 32.36 -9.63 -10.19
C LEU A 368 31.75 -10.69 -11.13
N LEU A 369 30.77 -10.30 -11.93
CA LEU A 369 30.05 -11.12 -12.91
C LEU A 369 29.11 -12.17 -12.28
N ASN A 370 28.69 -12.00 -11.02
CA ASN A 370 27.61 -12.83 -10.50
C ASN A 370 26.27 -12.33 -11.06
N VAL A 371 25.46 -13.26 -11.57
CA VAL A 371 24.16 -12.96 -12.16
C VAL A 371 23.06 -13.26 -11.14
N GLY A 372 22.20 -12.27 -10.89
CA GLY A 372 21.09 -12.36 -9.97
C GLY A 372 19.94 -13.25 -10.46
N ASN A 373 19.02 -13.55 -9.54
CA ASN A 373 17.80 -14.29 -9.85
C ASN A 373 16.87 -13.49 -10.78
N ILE A 374 16.03 -14.20 -11.54
CA ILE A 374 15.06 -13.58 -12.44
C ILE A 374 13.86 -13.06 -11.63
N THR A 375 13.56 -11.77 -11.78
CA THR A 375 12.33 -11.15 -11.29
C THR A 375 11.32 -11.02 -12.44
N ASN A 376 10.07 -11.45 -12.20
CA ASN A 376 8.98 -11.34 -13.18
C ASN A 376 8.06 -10.16 -12.81
N TYR A 377 7.65 -9.39 -13.82
CA TYR A 377 6.69 -8.30 -13.70
C TYR A 377 5.64 -8.38 -14.80
N THR A 378 4.35 -8.41 -14.44
CA THR A 378 3.24 -8.54 -15.39
C THR A 378 2.42 -7.26 -15.44
N PHE A 379 2.03 -6.83 -16.63
CA PHE A 379 1.14 -5.69 -16.86
C PHE A 379 0.24 -5.92 -18.08
N THR A 380 -0.82 -5.12 -18.21
CA THR A 380 -1.79 -5.23 -19.31
C THR A 380 -1.73 -3.98 -20.18
N VAL A 381 -1.71 -4.18 -21.50
CA VAL A 381 -1.81 -3.13 -22.51
C VAL A 381 -3.22 -3.16 -23.07
N TYR A 382 -3.90 -2.02 -23.07
CA TYR A 382 -5.27 -1.88 -23.55
C TYR A 382 -5.30 -1.34 -24.98
N VAL A 383 -6.35 -1.64 -25.73
CA VAL A 383 -6.62 -0.93 -26.98
C VAL A 383 -6.90 0.54 -26.68
N ASN A 384 -6.50 1.45 -27.57
CA ASN A 384 -6.87 2.84 -27.42
C ASN A 384 -8.39 2.98 -27.54
N ASP A 385 -9.02 3.52 -26.50
CA ASP A 385 -10.44 3.78 -26.51
C ASP A 385 -10.79 4.87 -27.54
N THR A 386 -11.79 4.59 -28.38
CA THR A 386 -12.26 5.47 -29.45
C THR A 386 -13.79 5.64 -29.46
N VAL A 387 -14.49 5.05 -28.49
CA VAL A 387 -15.95 5.01 -28.47
C VAL A 387 -16.42 5.44 -27.09
N GLY A 388 -17.17 6.54 -27.02
CA GLY A 388 -17.61 7.07 -25.74
C GLY A 388 -18.71 6.25 -25.04
N PRO A 389 -18.99 6.55 -23.76
CA PRO A 389 -19.85 5.73 -22.91
C PRO A 389 -21.31 5.66 -23.39
N VAL A 390 -21.98 4.54 -23.11
CA VAL A 390 -23.41 4.36 -23.38
C VAL A 390 -24.24 4.83 -22.18
N VAL A 391 -25.28 5.62 -22.42
CA VAL A 391 -26.25 6.00 -21.38
C VAL A 391 -27.37 4.97 -21.31
N SER A 392 -27.67 4.48 -20.11
CA SER A 392 -28.71 3.49 -19.84
C SER A 392 -29.45 3.75 -18.51
N ASN A 393 -30.42 2.91 -18.18
CA ASN A 393 -31.20 2.96 -16.92
C ASN A 393 -31.80 4.33 -16.59
N VAL A 394 -32.24 5.05 -17.63
CA VAL A 394 -32.82 6.38 -17.45
C VAL A 394 -34.18 6.30 -16.77
N SER A 395 -34.35 7.08 -15.71
CA SER A 395 -35.61 7.21 -14.97
C SER A 395 -35.77 8.62 -14.40
N HIS A 396 -36.98 8.95 -13.93
CA HIS A 396 -37.24 10.21 -13.23
C HIS A 396 -37.95 9.96 -11.88
N ALA A 397 -37.73 10.86 -10.93
CA ALA A 397 -38.43 10.89 -9.65
C ALA A 397 -38.93 12.32 -9.35
N PRO A 398 -40.17 12.49 -8.86
CA PRO A 398 -41.19 11.46 -8.65
C PRO A 398 -41.75 10.91 -9.97
N ASN A 399 -42.23 9.65 -9.97
CA ASN A 399 -42.96 9.04 -11.07
C ASN A 399 -44.28 8.45 -10.52
N PRO A 400 -45.45 9.00 -10.87
CA PRO A 400 -45.67 10.06 -11.87
C PRO A 400 -45.15 11.44 -11.43
N ALA A 401 -44.71 12.24 -12.40
CA ALA A 401 -44.31 13.63 -12.20
C ALA A 401 -45.52 14.56 -12.26
N TYR A 402 -45.54 15.57 -11.39
CA TYR A 402 -46.60 16.58 -11.34
C TYR A 402 -46.04 17.99 -11.36
N VAL A 403 -46.87 18.94 -11.81
CA VAL A 403 -46.55 20.37 -11.77
C VAL A 403 -46.09 20.81 -10.38
N LYS A 404 -45.15 21.77 -10.35
CA LYS A 404 -44.51 22.34 -9.14
C LYS A 404 -43.60 21.40 -8.33
N ASN A 405 -43.63 20.09 -8.55
CA ASN A 405 -42.67 19.18 -7.91
C ASN A 405 -41.32 19.29 -8.62
N ALA A 406 -40.22 19.32 -7.83
CA ALA A 406 -38.88 19.20 -8.40
C ALA A 406 -38.68 17.78 -8.95
N ILE A 407 -38.28 17.68 -10.22
CA ILE A 407 -38.05 16.42 -10.91
C ILE A 407 -36.55 16.17 -10.99
N VAL A 408 -36.14 14.96 -10.61
CA VAL A 408 -34.76 14.49 -10.75
C VAL A 408 -34.71 13.40 -11.81
N ILE A 409 -33.86 13.57 -12.81
CA ILE A 409 -33.54 12.53 -13.80
C ILE A 409 -32.33 11.75 -13.29
N ASN A 410 -32.41 10.42 -13.29
CA ASN A 410 -31.32 9.51 -12.97
C ASN A 410 -30.98 8.69 -14.22
N ALA A 411 -29.69 8.42 -14.43
CA ALA A 411 -29.20 7.59 -15.52
C ALA A 411 -27.89 6.87 -15.12
N THR A 412 -27.37 6.02 -15.99
CA THR A 412 -26.05 5.39 -15.84
C THR A 412 -25.26 5.59 -17.12
N GLY A 413 -24.07 6.19 -17.03
CA GLY A 413 -23.07 6.15 -18.09
C GLY A 413 -22.20 4.92 -17.92
N ASP A 414 -22.01 4.10 -18.94
CA ASP A 414 -21.22 2.88 -18.87
C ASP A 414 -20.33 2.74 -20.10
N ASP A 415 -19.02 2.63 -19.86
CA ASP A 415 -18.00 2.50 -20.88
C ASP A 415 -17.32 1.12 -20.90
N ASN A 416 -17.69 0.19 -20.01
CA ASN A 416 -17.05 -1.14 -19.94
C ASN A 416 -17.08 -1.91 -21.26
N ALA A 417 -18.12 -1.71 -22.07
CA ALA A 417 -18.33 -2.42 -23.32
C ALA A 417 -17.87 -1.64 -24.56
N THR A 418 -17.58 -0.35 -24.44
CA THR A 418 -17.24 0.54 -25.56
C THR A 418 -15.77 0.93 -25.61
N GLY A 419 -15.11 1.04 -24.46
CA GLY A 419 -13.73 1.53 -24.37
C GLY A 419 -12.97 1.08 -23.14
N GLY A 420 -13.68 0.88 -22.03
CA GLY A 420 -13.11 0.55 -20.72
C GLY A 420 -12.49 1.74 -20.00
N SER A 421 -12.65 2.96 -20.53
CA SER A 421 -12.23 4.20 -19.90
C SER A 421 -13.15 4.59 -18.76
N ASN A 422 -12.65 5.37 -17.81
CA ASN A 422 -13.51 5.94 -16.77
C ASN A 422 -14.43 7.00 -17.39
N VAL A 423 -15.71 7.01 -17.01
CA VAL A 423 -16.60 8.13 -17.34
C VAL A 423 -16.10 9.37 -16.60
N THR A 424 -15.89 10.48 -17.30
CA THR A 424 -15.40 11.75 -16.74
C THR A 424 -16.49 12.81 -16.61
N GLY A 425 -17.61 12.64 -17.31
CA GLY A 425 -18.75 13.53 -17.19
C GLY A 425 -19.96 13.02 -17.95
N CYS A 426 -21.15 13.41 -17.49
CA CYS A 426 -22.39 13.23 -18.22
C CYS A 426 -23.14 14.55 -18.31
N GLU A 427 -23.83 14.75 -19.43
CA GLU A 427 -24.55 15.98 -19.71
C GLU A 427 -25.99 15.66 -20.13
N ILE A 428 -26.91 16.59 -19.82
CA ILE A 428 -28.32 16.49 -20.14
C ILE A 428 -28.85 17.82 -20.70
N LYS A 429 -29.81 17.74 -21.61
CA LYS A 429 -30.66 18.86 -22.01
C LYS A 429 -32.13 18.46 -21.92
N ILE A 430 -32.95 19.38 -21.44
CA ILE A 430 -34.40 19.19 -21.27
C ILE A 430 -35.12 19.95 -22.37
N ASP A 431 -36.02 19.27 -23.06
CA ASP A 431 -36.81 19.75 -24.18
C ASP A 431 -35.96 20.42 -25.28
N ALA A 432 -36.30 21.66 -25.64
CA ALA A 432 -35.62 22.46 -26.66
C ALA A 432 -34.46 23.30 -26.10
N ALA A 433 -33.93 22.95 -24.91
CA ALA A 433 -32.77 23.65 -24.35
C ALA A 433 -31.56 23.58 -25.31
N VAL A 434 -30.95 24.75 -25.55
CA VAL A 434 -29.82 24.90 -26.49
C VAL A 434 -28.51 24.43 -25.87
N ALA A 435 -28.33 24.62 -24.56
CA ALA A 435 -27.12 24.26 -23.85
C ALA A 435 -27.27 22.92 -23.11
N TRP A 436 -26.17 22.16 -23.08
CA TRP A 436 -26.02 20.97 -22.24
C TRP A 436 -25.72 21.41 -20.80
N SER A 437 -26.38 20.78 -19.84
CA SER A 437 -26.12 20.95 -18.41
C SER A 437 -25.39 19.73 -17.86
N ALA A 438 -24.40 19.94 -17.01
CA ALA A 438 -23.68 18.84 -16.37
C ALA A 438 -24.59 18.07 -15.39
N MET A 439 -24.56 16.75 -15.47
CA MET A 439 -25.12 15.85 -14.46
C MET A 439 -24.09 15.61 -13.36
N SER A 440 -24.54 15.27 -12.16
CA SER A 440 -23.68 14.94 -11.02
C SER A 440 -23.54 13.43 -10.86
N ALA A 441 -22.33 12.97 -10.55
CA ALA A 441 -22.10 11.60 -10.08
C ALA A 441 -22.79 11.37 -8.74
N THR A 442 -23.41 10.21 -8.56
CA THR A 442 -24.21 9.90 -7.37
C THR A 442 -23.34 9.74 -6.13
N ASP A 443 -22.13 9.23 -6.29
CA ASP A 443 -21.12 9.12 -5.23
C ASP A 443 -20.25 10.38 -5.08
N GLY A 444 -20.48 11.38 -5.93
CA GLY A 444 -19.81 12.67 -5.92
C GLY A 444 -18.56 12.76 -6.78
N VAL A 445 -18.06 11.68 -7.41
CA VAL A 445 -16.82 11.71 -8.18
C VAL A 445 -16.89 10.82 -9.43
N PHE A 446 -16.57 11.37 -10.59
CA PHE A 446 -16.40 10.61 -11.84
C PHE A 446 -15.07 9.85 -11.84
N ASN A 447 -15.06 8.57 -11.45
CA ASN A 447 -13.81 7.80 -11.29
C ASN A 447 -13.91 6.32 -11.69
N SER A 448 -14.98 5.93 -12.39
CA SER A 448 -15.30 4.54 -12.72
C SER A 448 -15.72 4.39 -14.19
N PRO A 449 -15.49 3.23 -14.83
CA PRO A 449 -16.04 2.94 -16.16
C PRO A 449 -17.56 2.86 -16.18
N THR A 450 -18.21 2.66 -15.04
CA THR A 450 -19.67 2.81 -14.90
C THR A 450 -19.98 3.84 -13.83
N GLU A 451 -20.75 4.86 -14.20
CA GLU A 451 -21.09 5.99 -13.34
C GLU A 451 -22.61 6.18 -13.24
N ARG A 452 -23.14 6.26 -12.01
CA ARG A 452 -24.56 6.59 -11.81
C ARG A 452 -24.68 8.10 -11.69
N VAL A 453 -25.49 8.71 -12.54
CA VAL A 453 -25.61 10.16 -12.60
C VAL A 453 -27.03 10.63 -12.36
N TYR A 454 -27.16 11.84 -11.82
CA TYR A 454 -28.45 12.49 -11.64
C TYR A 454 -28.41 13.97 -12.03
N TYR A 455 -29.57 14.53 -12.36
CA TYR A 455 -29.75 15.95 -12.62
C TYR A 455 -31.09 16.44 -12.06
N ASN A 456 -31.06 17.50 -11.25
CA ASN A 456 -32.26 18.14 -10.74
C ASN A 456 -32.78 19.16 -11.75
N VAL A 457 -33.84 18.78 -12.47
CA VAL A 457 -34.50 19.62 -13.48
C VAL A 457 -35.28 20.76 -12.83
N GLY A 458 -35.69 20.61 -11.56
CA GLY A 458 -36.65 21.49 -10.93
C GLY A 458 -38.09 21.21 -11.40
N ALA A 459 -38.96 22.20 -11.28
CA ALA A 459 -40.37 22.07 -11.67
C ALA A 459 -40.57 22.38 -13.15
N LEU A 460 -41.41 21.58 -13.81
CA LEU A 460 -41.78 21.75 -15.22
C LEU A 460 -43.29 22.03 -15.37
N PRO A 461 -43.71 22.73 -16.44
CA PRO A 461 -45.13 22.85 -16.82
C PRO A 461 -45.79 21.49 -17.07
N ALA A 462 -47.13 21.44 -17.12
CA ALA A 462 -47.82 20.23 -17.51
C ALA A 462 -47.64 19.94 -19.02
N GLY A 463 -47.42 18.68 -19.37
CA GLY A 463 -47.25 18.25 -20.77
C GLY A 463 -46.18 17.18 -20.95
N PRO A 464 -45.93 16.77 -22.22
CA PRO A 464 -44.83 15.88 -22.55
C PRO A 464 -43.48 16.62 -22.49
N HIS A 465 -42.48 15.95 -21.96
CA HIS A 465 -41.11 16.45 -21.85
C HIS A 465 -40.10 15.39 -22.34
N GLY A 466 -38.98 15.86 -22.89
CA GLY A 466 -37.90 15.01 -23.40
C GLY A 466 -36.56 15.37 -22.77
N ALA A 467 -35.89 14.40 -22.18
CA ALA A 467 -34.51 14.50 -21.71
C ALA A 467 -33.57 13.83 -22.71
N GLN A 468 -32.55 14.55 -23.18
CA GLN A 468 -31.48 13.99 -24.00
C GLN A 468 -30.19 13.98 -23.18
N MET A 469 -29.51 12.84 -23.11
CA MET A 469 -28.28 12.68 -22.31
C MET A 469 -27.16 12.07 -23.14
N ARG A 470 -25.92 12.41 -22.77
CA ARG A 470 -24.69 11.79 -23.29
C ARG A 470 -23.62 11.81 -22.20
N CYS A 471 -22.63 10.94 -22.28
CA CYS A 471 -21.49 10.92 -21.37
C CYS A 471 -20.17 10.98 -22.15
N THR A 472 -19.12 11.38 -21.46
CA THR A 472 -17.75 11.49 -21.97
C THR A 472 -16.83 10.67 -21.08
N ASP A 473 -15.88 9.95 -21.68
CA ASP A 473 -14.89 9.15 -20.96
C ASP A 473 -13.56 9.91 -20.70
N SER A 474 -12.57 9.22 -20.13
CA SER A 474 -11.22 9.75 -19.86
C SER A 474 -10.31 9.84 -21.09
N ALA A 475 -10.69 9.20 -22.20
CA ALA A 475 -10.09 9.36 -23.51
C ALA A 475 -10.74 10.51 -24.31
N PHE A 476 -11.69 11.24 -23.70
CA PHE A 476 -12.47 12.33 -24.28
C PHE A 476 -13.39 11.92 -25.43
N ASN A 477 -13.76 10.64 -25.54
CA ASN A 477 -14.78 10.23 -26.49
C ASN A 477 -16.16 10.54 -25.93
N VAL A 478 -17.03 11.12 -26.76
CA VAL A 478 -18.41 11.47 -26.38
C VAL A 478 -19.35 10.40 -26.92
N GLY A 479 -20.13 9.80 -26.03
CA GLY A 479 -21.09 8.76 -26.34
C GLY A 479 -22.31 9.25 -27.14
N ASN A 480 -23.06 8.29 -27.67
CA ASN A 480 -24.30 8.56 -28.41
C ASN A 480 -25.37 9.19 -27.51
N ILE A 481 -26.21 10.05 -28.09
CA ILE A 481 -27.32 10.69 -27.38
C ILE A 481 -28.42 9.67 -27.09
N THR A 482 -28.79 9.54 -25.82
CA THR A 482 -29.96 8.77 -25.37
C THR A 482 -31.12 9.72 -25.07
N VAL A 483 -32.31 9.39 -25.58
CA VAL A 483 -33.54 10.19 -25.40
C VAL A 483 -34.48 9.46 -24.45
N TYR A 484 -34.97 10.18 -23.44
CA TYR A 484 -35.95 9.71 -22.47
C TYR A 484 -37.15 10.66 -22.42
N ASN A 485 -38.34 10.14 -22.68
CA ASN A 485 -39.57 10.94 -22.66
C ASN A 485 -40.38 10.64 -21.40
N PHE A 486 -40.92 11.68 -20.77
CA PHE A 486 -41.83 11.57 -19.64
C PHE A 486 -42.95 12.61 -19.76
N THR A 487 -43.96 12.54 -18.89
CA THR A 487 -45.09 13.47 -18.90
C THR A 487 -45.28 14.04 -17.52
N VAL A 488 -45.39 15.36 -17.44
CA VAL A 488 -45.73 16.08 -16.21
C VAL A 488 -47.22 16.31 -16.22
N SER A 489 -47.90 15.77 -15.21
CA SER A 489 -49.35 15.87 -15.09
C SER A 489 -49.75 17.02 -14.17
N THR A 490 -50.96 17.54 -14.34
CA THR A 490 -51.60 18.35 -13.30
C THR A 490 -52.17 17.43 -12.22
N HIS A 491 -52.15 17.92 -10.98
CA HIS A 491 -52.88 17.29 -9.91
C HIS A 491 -54.40 17.50 -10.10
N LYS A 492 -55.23 16.55 -9.64
CA LYS A 492 -56.69 16.60 -9.78
C LYS A 492 -57.40 16.90 -8.46
N MET A 493 -58.65 17.33 -8.55
CA MET A 493 -59.58 17.36 -7.41
C MET A 493 -60.48 16.11 -7.36
N ALA A 494 -60.71 15.58 -6.16
CA ALA A 494 -61.70 14.54 -5.90
C ALA A 494 -62.89 15.12 -5.13
N PHE A 495 -64.11 14.94 -5.62
CA PHE A 495 -65.34 15.24 -4.87
C PHE A 495 -65.97 13.93 -4.40
N VAL A 496 -66.02 13.73 -3.09
CA VAL A 496 -66.52 12.50 -2.46
C VAL A 496 -68.00 12.67 -2.16
N GLN A 497 -68.79 11.71 -2.63
CA GLN A 497 -70.24 11.67 -2.41
C GLN A 497 -70.60 10.68 -1.30
N LEU A 498 -71.72 10.95 -0.63
CA LEU A 498 -72.28 10.09 0.40
C LEU A 498 -72.87 8.78 -0.17
N ALA A 499 -73.38 8.79 -1.40
CA ALA A 499 -74.00 7.63 -2.05
C ALA A 499 -73.83 7.67 -3.59
N THR A 500 -74.22 6.57 -4.26
CA THR A 500 -74.12 6.41 -5.73
C THR A 500 -74.82 7.50 -6.52
N ALA A 501 -75.96 7.97 -6.01
CA ALA A 501 -76.67 9.12 -6.54
C ALA A 501 -76.35 10.34 -5.65
N PRO A 502 -75.97 11.49 -6.23
CA PRO A 502 -75.73 12.70 -5.46
C PRO A 502 -77.01 13.15 -4.75
N THR A 503 -76.88 13.60 -3.52
CA THR A 503 -77.95 14.36 -2.85
C THR A 503 -78.21 15.67 -3.59
N ALA A 504 -79.37 16.30 -3.36
CA ALA A 504 -79.66 17.63 -3.91
C ALA A 504 -78.55 18.63 -3.58
N ARG A 505 -78.01 18.57 -2.36
CA ARG A 505 -76.93 19.43 -1.89
C ARG A 505 -75.60 19.17 -2.58
N GLU A 506 -75.23 17.90 -2.75
CA GLU A 506 -74.05 17.55 -3.54
C GLU A 506 -74.23 18.04 -4.98
N THR A 507 -75.42 17.90 -5.55
CA THR A 507 -75.74 18.40 -6.91
C THR A 507 -75.56 19.92 -7.02
N ASP A 508 -75.99 20.68 -6.01
CA ASP A 508 -75.82 22.13 -5.97
C ASP A 508 -74.33 22.53 -5.90
N TRP A 509 -73.56 21.89 -5.01
CA TRP A 509 -72.11 22.13 -4.90
C TRP A 509 -71.34 21.73 -6.16
N LYS A 510 -71.74 20.64 -6.81
CA LYS A 510 -71.17 20.21 -8.09
C LYS A 510 -71.41 21.22 -9.19
N THR A 511 -72.66 21.67 -9.31
CA THR A 511 -73.05 22.67 -10.30
C THR A 511 -72.29 23.97 -10.06
N TRP A 512 -72.13 24.34 -8.78
CA TRP A 512 -71.35 25.51 -8.39
C TRP A 512 -69.86 25.36 -8.72
N ILE A 513 -69.21 24.24 -8.37
CA ILE A 513 -67.78 23.99 -8.69
C ILE A 513 -67.55 24.01 -10.21
N ASN A 514 -68.40 23.34 -10.98
CA ASN A 514 -68.28 23.28 -12.44
C ASN A 514 -68.51 24.65 -13.12
N GLY A 515 -69.30 25.52 -12.50
CA GLY A 515 -69.54 26.88 -12.97
C GLY A 515 -68.66 27.95 -12.30
N HIS A 516 -67.77 27.55 -11.38
CA HIS A 516 -66.93 28.49 -10.64
C HIS A 516 -65.81 29.01 -11.54
N SER A 517 -65.62 30.34 -11.55
CA SER A 517 -64.48 30.99 -12.17
C SER A 517 -63.84 31.90 -11.14
N SER A 518 -62.65 31.56 -10.67
CA SER A 518 -61.94 32.35 -9.65
C SER A 518 -61.37 33.68 -10.18
N GLY A 519 -61.44 33.95 -11.50
CA GLY A 519 -60.74 35.08 -12.12
C GLY A 519 -59.21 35.03 -12.01
N ALA A 520 -58.65 34.03 -11.32
CA ALA A 520 -57.23 33.85 -11.05
C ALA A 520 -56.49 33.02 -12.11
N GLY A 521 -57.11 32.79 -13.28
CA GLY A 521 -56.49 32.08 -14.40
C GLY A 521 -56.45 30.54 -14.26
N TYR A 522 -57.11 29.95 -13.27
CA TYR A 522 -57.19 28.49 -13.14
C TYR A 522 -58.01 27.89 -14.29
N SER A 523 -57.41 26.95 -15.02
CA SER A 523 -58.05 26.24 -16.13
C SER A 523 -58.82 25.03 -15.61
N TRP A 524 -60.06 25.25 -15.16
CA TRP A 524 -60.97 24.21 -14.65
C TRP A 524 -61.30 23.10 -15.68
N SER A 525 -60.91 23.25 -16.94
CA SER A 525 -61.05 22.23 -17.99
C SER A 525 -60.19 20.97 -17.76
N TYR A 526 -59.15 21.04 -16.93
CA TYR A 526 -58.32 19.88 -16.55
C TYR A 526 -58.85 19.15 -15.30
N ASP A 527 -59.81 19.76 -14.60
CA ASP A 527 -60.48 19.20 -13.42
C ASP A 527 -61.67 18.34 -13.85
N THR A 528 -61.39 17.17 -14.39
CA THR A 528 -62.39 16.10 -14.31
C THR A 528 -62.49 15.69 -12.84
N VAL A 529 -63.47 16.26 -12.13
CA VAL A 529 -63.89 15.80 -10.81
C VAL A 529 -64.27 14.33 -10.94
N LEU A 530 -63.33 13.45 -10.64
CA LEU A 530 -63.58 12.02 -10.65
C LEU A 530 -64.43 11.70 -9.43
N TRP A 531 -65.64 11.25 -9.70
CA TRP A 531 -66.64 10.91 -8.69
C TRP A 531 -66.26 9.59 -8.02
N ALA A 532 -65.69 9.67 -6.83
CA ALA A 532 -65.47 8.51 -6.00
C ALA A 532 -66.75 8.16 -5.25
N ASN A 533 -67.45 7.11 -5.68
CA ASN A 533 -68.46 6.45 -4.84
C ASN A 533 -67.73 5.60 -3.80
N VAL A 534 -67.68 6.06 -2.55
CA VAL A 534 -67.18 5.24 -1.44
C VAL A 534 -68.33 4.41 -0.89
N LEU A 535 -68.85 3.50 -1.71
CA LEU A 535 -69.73 2.41 -1.30
C LEU A 535 -68.91 1.13 -1.47
N ALA A 536 -68.16 0.78 -0.41
CA ALA A 536 -67.27 -0.39 -0.37
C ALA A 536 -66.31 -0.50 -1.58
N GLY A 537 -65.39 0.46 -1.72
CA GLY A 537 -64.30 0.40 -2.70
C GLY A 537 -63.13 1.30 -2.30
N SER A 538 -61.91 0.92 -2.69
CA SER A 538 -60.70 1.71 -2.47
C SER A 538 -60.50 2.70 -3.62
N VAL A 539 -60.67 4.00 -3.37
CA VAL A 539 -60.20 5.04 -4.29
C VAL A 539 -58.77 5.40 -3.92
N ASN A 540 -57.85 5.29 -4.89
CA ASN A 540 -56.48 5.73 -4.69
C ASN A 540 -56.43 7.26 -4.74
N LEU A 541 -56.23 7.88 -3.58
CA LEU A 541 -56.15 9.34 -3.45
C LEU A 541 -54.79 9.92 -3.88
N SER A 542 -53.80 9.10 -4.26
CA SER A 542 -52.44 9.56 -4.61
C SER A 542 -52.36 10.50 -5.81
N ASN A 543 -53.39 10.51 -6.67
CA ASN A 543 -53.44 11.33 -7.89
C ASN A 543 -54.25 12.62 -7.72
N TYR A 544 -54.71 12.90 -6.50
CA TYR A 544 -55.52 14.07 -6.18
C TYR A 544 -54.80 14.91 -5.15
N SER A 545 -54.82 16.23 -5.33
CA SER A 545 -54.25 17.16 -4.34
C SER A 545 -55.31 17.91 -3.55
N VAL A 546 -56.57 17.79 -3.92
CA VAL A 546 -57.70 18.26 -3.10
C VAL A 546 -58.77 17.18 -3.02
N VAL A 547 -59.26 16.89 -1.81
CA VAL A 547 -60.40 16.02 -1.57
C VAL A 547 -61.52 16.83 -0.91
N LEU A 548 -62.69 16.86 -1.54
CA LEU A 548 -63.86 17.65 -1.12
C LEU A 548 -65.00 16.76 -0.64
N PHE A 549 -65.69 17.21 0.41
CA PHE A 549 -66.91 16.59 0.94
C PHE A 549 -67.99 17.65 1.11
N ALA A 550 -69.19 17.46 0.54
CA ALA A 550 -70.36 18.33 0.82
C ALA A 550 -71.36 17.69 1.80
N GLU A 551 -71.39 16.37 1.81
CA GLU A 551 -72.07 15.54 2.80
C GLU A 551 -71.03 14.59 3.41
N TYR A 552 -71.19 14.26 4.68
CA TYR A 552 -70.33 13.30 5.35
C TYR A 552 -71.09 12.61 6.47
N THR A 553 -70.97 11.28 6.54
CA THR A 553 -71.42 10.45 7.66
C THR A 553 -70.21 9.85 8.36
N LEU A 554 -70.22 9.85 9.69
CA LEU A 554 -69.15 9.29 10.52
C LEU A 554 -68.96 7.79 10.23
N GLY A 555 -67.99 7.47 9.38
CA GLY A 555 -67.49 6.11 9.17
C GLY A 555 -66.24 5.88 10.00
N ALA A 556 -66.18 4.75 10.72
CA ALA A 556 -64.99 4.38 11.49
C ALA A 556 -63.74 4.30 10.60
N GLY A 557 -62.65 4.97 11.01
CA GLY A 557 -61.33 4.90 10.34
C GLY A 557 -61.08 5.91 9.21
N MET A 558 -62.08 6.69 8.79
CA MET A 558 -61.90 7.69 7.72
C MET A 558 -61.04 8.89 8.17
N ALA A 559 -61.12 9.28 9.45
CA ALA A 559 -60.29 10.34 10.03
C ALA A 559 -58.79 10.04 9.86
N ALA A 560 -58.36 8.84 10.24
CA ALA A 560 -56.96 8.41 10.13
C ALA A 560 -56.47 8.39 8.67
N LYS A 561 -57.34 7.99 7.72
CA LYS A 561 -57.01 7.98 6.29
C LYS A 561 -56.87 9.39 5.72
N LEU A 562 -57.74 10.33 6.12
CA LEU A 562 -57.66 11.73 5.70
C LEU A 562 -56.45 12.42 6.33
N SER A 563 -56.16 12.15 7.62
CA SER A 563 -54.94 12.65 8.27
C SER A 563 -53.66 12.12 7.60
N ALA A 564 -53.64 10.84 7.23
CA ALA A 564 -52.52 10.24 6.48
C ALA A 564 -52.37 10.84 5.07
N TYR A 565 -53.49 11.14 4.40
CA TYR A 565 -53.48 11.84 3.11
C TYR A 565 -52.90 13.26 3.22
N THR A 566 -53.31 14.04 4.23
CA THR A 566 -52.77 15.38 4.48
C THR A 566 -51.30 15.38 4.93
N ALA A 567 -50.84 14.30 5.56
CA ALA A 567 -49.46 14.14 6.04
C ALA A 567 -48.53 13.46 5.02
N GLY A 568 -49.06 12.95 3.90
CA GLY A 568 -48.28 12.27 2.87
C GLY A 568 -47.40 13.22 2.07
N VAL A 569 -46.46 12.65 1.29
CA VAL A 569 -45.40 13.37 0.54
C VAL A 569 -45.94 14.46 -0.42
N ASN A 570 -47.22 14.37 -0.81
CA ASN A 570 -47.88 15.32 -1.71
C ASN A 570 -48.71 16.42 -1.02
N GLY A 571 -48.84 16.42 0.33
CA GLY A 571 -49.46 17.53 1.09
C GLY A 571 -50.88 17.91 0.64
N GLY A 572 -51.73 16.93 0.31
CA GLY A 572 -53.06 17.18 -0.24
C GLY A 572 -54.00 17.90 0.75
N ALA A 573 -54.85 18.79 0.23
CA ALA A 573 -55.83 19.53 1.04
C ALA A 573 -57.14 18.76 1.17
N VAL A 574 -57.76 18.80 2.36
CA VAL A 574 -59.10 18.24 2.59
C VAL A 574 -60.07 19.38 2.89
N VAL A 575 -61.14 19.47 2.11
CA VAL A 575 -62.13 20.54 2.21
C VAL A 575 -63.50 19.95 2.59
N PHE A 576 -64.02 20.33 3.75
CA PHE A 576 -65.37 19.99 4.18
C PHE A 576 -66.31 21.18 3.94
N LEU A 577 -67.41 20.93 3.22
CA LEU A 577 -68.43 21.89 2.82
C LEU A 577 -69.79 21.49 3.42
N ALA A 578 -70.67 22.47 3.62
CA ALA A 578 -72.04 22.29 4.11
C ALA A 578 -72.17 21.29 5.29
N ARG A 579 -73.04 20.26 5.20
CA ARG A 579 -73.24 19.30 6.30
C ARG A 579 -71.98 18.50 6.64
N ALA A 580 -71.06 18.33 5.69
CA ALA A 580 -69.78 17.72 5.97
C ALA A 580 -68.93 18.53 6.96
N ALA A 581 -69.08 19.85 7.00
CA ALA A 581 -68.38 20.70 7.98
C ALA A 581 -68.90 20.48 9.42
N GLY A 582 -70.17 20.12 9.59
CA GLY A 582 -70.76 19.82 10.90
C GLY A 582 -70.54 18.37 11.36
N ASN A 583 -70.46 17.44 10.42
CA ASN A 583 -70.36 16.00 10.68
C ASN A 583 -68.94 15.44 10.51
N GLY A 584 -68.01 16.23 9.97
CA GLY A 584 -66.65 15.81 9.66
C GLY A 584 -65.87 15.31 10.89
N PRO A 585 -64.85 14.46 10.68
CA PRO A 585 -64.02 13.97 11.78
C PRO A 585 -63.24 15.13 12.41
N ARG A 586 -63.31 15.26 13.74
CA ARG A 586 -62.70 16.36 14.48
C ARG A 586 -61.16 16.31 14.52
N ASP A 587 -60.59 15.15 14.22
CA ASP A 587 -59.18 14.81 14.45
C ASP A 587 -58.32 14.82 13.17
N VAL A 588 -58.79 15.44 12.09
CA VAL A 588 -57.98 15.65 10.88
C VAL A 588 -57.01 16.82 11.13
N GLY A 589 -56.00 16.58 11.98
CA GLY A 589 -54.88 17.50 12.26
C GLY A 589 -54.93 18.28 13.58
N LEU A 590 -55.22 17.65 14.74
CA LEU A 590 -55.15 18.34 16.04
C LEU A 590 -53.73 18.38 16.62
N ALA A 591 -53.23 19.59 16.90
CA ALA A 591 -52.22 19.81 17.92
C ALA A 591 -52.85 19.54 19.30
N THR A 592 -52.14 18.77 20.13
CA THR A 592 -52.59 18.36 21.47
C THR A 592 -52.57 19.54 22.44
N GLY A 593 -53.74 20.01 22.88
CA GLY A 593 -53.88 20.95 23.99
C GLY A 593 -54.72 20.35 25.11
N THR A 594 -54.09 19.99 26.23
CA THR A 594 -54.74 19.40 27.41
C THR A 594 -55.20 20.48 28.40
N GLY A 595 -56.51 20.56 28.68
CA GLY A 595 -57.06 21.36 29.77
C GLY A 595 -58.23 20.65 30.44
N ASN A 596 -58.08 20.32 31.74
CA ASN A 596 -59.03 19.55 32.55
C ASN A 596 -60.15 20.40 33.20
N SER A 597 -61.40 19.86 33.18
CA SER A 597 -62.47 19.89 34.22
C SER A 597 -63.02 21.26 34.70
N ASN A 598 -64.33 21.57 34.85
CA ASN A 598 -65.55 20.82 35.17
C ASN A 598 -66.84 21.58 34.72
N ASN A 599 -67.95 20.84 34.60
CA ASN A 599 -69.37 21.20 34.48
C ASN A 599 -70.01 21.53 33.11
N ASN A 600 -70.67 20.47 32.58
CA ASN A 600 -71.94 20.41 31.83
C ASN A 600 -72.39 21.61 30.99
N GLN A 601 -71.84 21.82 29.79
CA GLN A 601 -72.48 22.65 28.75
C GLN A 601 -72.20 22.15 27.32
N VAL A 602 -73.21 22.35 26.45
CA VAL A 602 -73.35 21.82 25.09
C VAL A 602 -72.62 22.69 24.06
N ASN A 603 -71.81 22.04 23.23
CA ASN A 603 -70.94 22.63 22.22
C ASN A 603 -71.67 22.84 20.88
N VAL A 604 -71.59 24.04 20.29
CA VAL A 604 -71.90 24.23 18.86
C VAL A 604 -70.75 24.98 18.20
N LEU A 605 -69.93 24.20 17.49
CA LEU A 605 -68.84 24.61 16.63
C LEU A 605 -69.41 24.76 15.21
N ILE A 606 -69.37 25.94 14.59
CA ILE A 606 -69.78 26.10 13.18
C ILE A 606 -68.84 27.08 12.44
N ASN A 607 -68.07 26.50 11.50
CA ASN A 607 -67.33 27.05 10.35
C ASN A 607 -66.16 28.00 10.66
N THR A 608 -64.88 27.69 10.44
CA THR A 608 -64.22 26.74 9.52
C THR A 608 -62.88 26.30 10.15
N HIS A 609 -62.77 25.07 10.60
CA HIS A 609 -61.49 24.40 10.84
C HIS A 609 -61.41 23.37 9.69
N TYR A 610 -60.45 23.37 8.77
CA TYR A 610 -59.01 23.18 8.95
C TYR A 610 -58.21 23.91 7.86
N VAL A 611 -57.19 24.67 8.26
CA VAL A 611 -56.08 25.16 7.42
C VAL A 611 -54.83 24.98 8.27
N THR A 612 -53.80 24.30 7.77
CA THR A 612 -52.52 24.14 8.51
C THR A 612 -51.31 24.79 7.82
N ASN A 613 -51.54 26.01 7.29
CA ASN A 613 -50.72 27.25 7.35
C ASN A 613 -49.47 27.47 6.44
N PRO A 614 -48.96 28.73 6.23
CA PRO A 614 -49.36 30.01 6.84
C PRO A 614 -49.81 31.17 5.93
N PHE A 615 -50.78 31.92 6.46
CA PHE A 615 -51.25 33.23 6.02
C PHE A 615 -50.27 34.37 6.35
N SER A 616 -50.02 35.28 5.40
CA SER A 616 -50.26 36.73 5.61
C SER A 616 -50.14 37.53 4.30
N THR A 617 -51.15 38.35 4.01
CA THR A 617 -50.93 39.79 3.70
C THR A 617 -52.14 40.59 4.17
N GLY A 618 -51.97 41.37 5.23
CA GLY A 618 -52.81 42.52 5.55
C GLY A 618 -54.16 42.24 6.23
N GLN A 619 -54.16 42.33 7.56
CA GLN A 619 -55.30 42.50 8.47
C GLN A 619 -56.36 41.39 8.51
N LEU A 620 -56.19 40.47 9.47
CA LEU A 620 -57.28 40.11 10.39
C LEU A 620 -56.67 39.62 11.71
N THR A 621 -56.87 40.42 12.75
CA THR A 621 -56.46 40.12 14.12
C THR A 621 -57.55 39.27 14.78
N ILE A 622 -57.21 38.05 15.21
CA ILE A 622 -58.09 37.22 16.06
C ILE A 622 -57.47 37.15 17.45
N TYR A 623 -58.19 37.71 18.43
CA TYR A 623 -57.92 37.53 19.85
C TYR A 623 -59.01 36.66 20.50
N THR A 624 -58.60 35.73 21.35
CA THR A 624 -59.47 34.93 22.21
C THR A 624 -59.83 35.71 23.49
N GLY A 625 -61.04 35.50 24.00
CA GLY A 625 -61.45 36.02 25.31
C GLY A 625 -62.79 35.46 25.76
N ASN A 626 -62.85 35.02 27.02
CA ASN A 626 -64.04 34.52 27.69
C ASN A 626 -65.08 35.65 27.92
N PHE A 627 -66.37 35.35 27.75
CA PHE A 627 -67.42 36.18 28.36
C PHE A 627 -68.59 35.35 28.87
N ARG A 628 -69.12 35.77 30.04
CA ARG A 628 -70.39 35.30 30.62
C ARG A 628 -71.52 36.17 30.09
N GLN A 629 -72.72 35.64 29.83
CA GLN A 629 -73.90 36.48 30.03
C GLN A 629 -75.08 35.69 30.60
N ASN A 630 -75.43 36.05 31.84
CA ASN A 630 -76.75 35.81 32.43
C ASN A 630 -77.63 37.01 32.07
N TYR A 631 -78.90 36.76 31.73
CA TYR A 631 -79.87 37.80 31.39
C TYR A 631 -80.40 38.50 32.64
N ALA A 632 -80.49 39.84 32.57
CA ALA A 632 -81.26 40.66 33.49
C ALA A 632 -82.22 41.54 32.67
N THR A 633 -83.46 41.66 33.15
CA THR A 633 -84.56 42.40 32.53
C THR A 633 -84.27 43.90 32.46
N GLY A 634 -84.08 44.42 31.24
CA GLY A 634 -83.89 45.84 30.94
C GLY A 634 -82.57 46.12 30.22
N TYR A 635 -82.54 45.96 28.90
CA TYR A 635 -81.39 46.37 28.08
C TYR A 635 -81.86 47.01 26.77
N GLY A 636 -81.59 48.30 26.62
CA GLY A 636 -81.67 49.04 25.37
C GLY A 636 -80.26 49.43 24.94
N GLY A 637 -79.84 49.03 23.73
CA GLY A 637 -78.56 49.43 23.14
C GLY A 637 -77.66 48.26 22.72
N THR A 638 -77.44 48.15 21.40
CA THR A 638 -76.30 47.54 20.68
C THR A 638 -75.70 46.21 21.19
N GLY A 639 -76.54 45.23 21.52
CA GLY A 639 -76.12 43.85 21.76
C GLY A 639 -76.54 42.93 20.61
N LEU A 640 -75.57 42.25 19.99
CA LEU A 640 -75.79 41.19 19.01
C LEU A 640 -76.69 40.09 19.61
N ALA A 641 -77.86 39.88 19.03
CA ALA A 641 -78.78 38.82 19.43
C ALA A 641 -78.67 37.62 18.48
N ARG A 642 -78.30 36.44 19.01
CA ARG A 642 -78.47 35.17 18.32
C ARG A 642 -79.91 34.71 18.52
N VAL A 643 -80.71 34.69 17.46
CA VAL A 643 -82.02 34.01 17.47
C VAL A 643 -81.85 32.63 16.84
N TRP A 644 -82.12 31.57 17.60
CA TRP A 644 -82.13 30.19 17.13
C TRP A 644 -83.45 29.93 16.41
N ASN A 645 -83.43 29.95 15.07
CA ASN A 645 -84.53 29.40 14.28
C ASN A 645 -84.04 28.09 13.64
N PHE A 646 -84.89 27.06 13.67
CA PHE A 646 -84.67 25.63 13.36
C PHE A 646 -84.12 25.26 11.97
N VAL A 647 -83.48 26.18 11.24
CA VAL A 647 -83.02 25.96 9.85
C VAL A 647 -81.52 26.24 9.66
N GLY A 648 -80.72 26.14 10.72
CA GLY A 648 -79.25 26.21 10.60
C GLY A 648 -78.68 27.54 10.10
N ARG A 649 -79.45 28.64 10.20
CA ARG A 649 -79.04 30.00 9.81
C ARG A 649 -78.82 30.91 11.02
N THR A 650 -77.63 31.46 11.14
CA THR A 650 -77.29 32.67 11.92
C THR A 650 -77.70 33.89 11.10
N THR A 651 -78.49 34.80 11.66
CA THR A 651 -78.81 36.08 11.01
C THR A 651 -78.09 37.20 11.74
N LEU A 652 -77.35 38.03 11.01
CA LEU A 652 -76.73 39.26 11.51
C LEU A 652 -77.56 40.43 11.00
N GLY A 653 -78.05 41.26 11.91
CA GLY A 653 -78.76 42.49 11.59
C GLY A 653 -78.00 43.69 12.14
N ASP A 654 -78.04 44.81 11.42
CA ASP A 654 -77.62 46.11 11.94
C ASP A 654 -78.82 46.91 12.47
N SER A 655 -78.54 48.05 13.11
CA SER A 655 -79.56 48.95 13.66
C SER A 655 -80.35 49.72 12.60
N ALA A 656 -80.02 49.57 11.31
CA ALA A 656 -80.71 50.21 10.19
C ALA A 656 -81.73 49.26 9.52
N GLY A 657 -81.88 48.03 10.01
CA GLY A 657 -82.83 47.06 9.49
C GLY A 657 -82.32 46.26 8.29
N ASN A 658 -81.01 46.26 8.04
CA ASN A 658 -80.40 45.38 7.04
C ASN A 658 -80.10 44.03 7.67
N TYR A 659 -80.45 42.95 6.96
CA TYR A 659 -80.23 41.57 7.42
C TYR A 659 -79.27 40.83 6.49
N VAL A 660 -78.29 40.14 7.07
CA VAL A 660 -77.47 39.14 6.40
C VAL A 660 -77.80 37.78 7.02
N HIS A 661 -78.39 36.90 6.22
CA HIS A 661 -78.64 35.52 6.62
C HIS A 661 -77.43 34.64 6.31
N TRP A 662 -76.99 33.82 7.27
CA TRP A 662 -75.85 32.93 7.13
C TRP A 662 -76.14 31.54 7.72
N GLY A 663 -76.34 30.53 6.87
CA GLY A 663 -76.50 29.13 7.29
C GLY A 663 -76.28 28.17 6.14
N ILE A 664 -75.47 27.14 6.33
CA ILE A 664 -74.81 26.39 5.26
C ILE A 664 -75.53 25.08 4.90
N ASP A 665 -76.57 25.18 4.07
CA ASP A 665 -77.19 24.02 3.41
C ASP A 665 -77.09 24.07 1.88
N VAL A 666 -76.78 25.21 1.26
CA VAL A 666 -76.57 25.35 -0.20
C VAL A 666 -75.52 26.44 -0.47
N PRO A 667 -74.76 26.38 -1.57
CA PRO A 667 -73.93 27.52 -1.99
C PRO A 667 -74.85 28.71 -2.31
N LEU A 668 -74.74 29.80 -1.55
CA LEU A 668 -75.53 31.00 -1.82
C LEU A 668 -75.05 31.63 -3.14
N SER A 669 -75.97 31.88 -4.07
CA SER A 669 -75.68 32.68 -5.27
C SER A 669 -75.49 34.15 -4.87
N MET A 670 -74.24 34.57 -4.71
CA MET A 670 -73.85 35.98 -4.74
C MET A 670 -72.75 36.17 -5.79
N ASN A 671 -72.70 37.39 -6.35
CA ASN A 671 -72.12 37.77 -7.64
C ASN A 671 -70.72 37.23 -8.00
N ALA A 672 -70.40 37.32 -9.30
CA ALA A 672 -69.23 36.78 -10.00
C ALA A 672 -67.83 37.13 -9.44
N ASN A 673 -67.72 37.86 -8.33
CA ASN A 673 -66.48 38.38 -7.78
C ASN A 673 -65.92 37.55 -6.59
N GLY A 674 -66.40 36.33 -6.35
CA GLY A 674 -65.75 35.38 -5.42
C GLY A 674 -65.74 35.78 -3.94
N ASN A 675 -66.64 36.67 -3.50
CA ASN A 675 -66.65 37.19 -2.12
C ASN A 675 -67.36 36.28 -1.09
N THR A 676 -67.44 34.97 -1.33
CA THR A 676 -67.90 34.02 -0.31
C THR A 676 -66.71 33.37 0.40
N ILE A 677 -66.87 33.08 1.69
CA ILE A 677 -65.89 32.32 2.48
C ILE A 677 -65.60 30.97 1.80
N SER A 678 -66.61 30.34 1.21
CA SER A 678 -66.45 29.07 0.47
C SER A 678 -65.59 29.19 -0.77
N THR A 679 -65.73 30.28 -1.55
CA THR A 679 -64.84 30.58 -2.67
C THR A 679 -63.40 30.73 -2.21
N ARG A 680 -63.17 31.53 -1.16
CA ARG A 680 -61.82 31.77 -0.64
C ARG A 680 -61.18 30.51 -0.05
N VAL A 681 -61.95 29.66 0.62
CA VAL A 681 -61.47 28.38 1.16
C VAL A 681 -61.09 27.43 0.02
N LEU A 682 -61.88 27.36 -1.05
CA LEU A 682 -61.57 26.52 -2.21
C LEU A 682 -60.38 27.04 -2.99
N ASP A 683 -60.34 28.34 -3.30
CA ASP A 683 -59.22 28.96 -4.02
C ASP A 683 -57.91 28.83 -3.23
N TYR A 684 -57.97 28.96 -1.90
CA TYR A 684 -56.81 28.71 -1.05
C TYR A 684 -56.37 27.25 -1.11
N ALA A 685 -57.29 26.29 -0.95
CA ALA A 685 -56.99 24.87 -1.02
C ALA A 685 -56.37 24.48 -2.37
N LEU A 686 -56.81 25.09 -3.47
CA LEU A 686 -56.27 24.86 -4.81
C LEU A 686 -54.87 25.44 -4.99
N ASN A 687 -54.64 26.65 -4.48
CA ASN A 687 -53.34 27.29 -4.53
C ASN A 687 -52.31 26.53 -3.65
N SER A 688 -52.72 26.12 -2.45
CA SER A 688 -51.86 25.40 -1.51
C SER A 688 -51.58 23.95 -1.92
N SER A 689 -52.45 23.34 -2.71
CA SER A 689 -52.33 21.93 -3.18
C SER A 689 -51.56 21.78 -4.49
N GLY A 690 -51.10 22.88 -5.09
CA GLY A 690 -50.36 22.87 -6.35
C GLY A 690 -51.19 22.62 -7.60
N ILE A 691 -52.53 22.62 -7.50
CA ILE A 691 -53.45 22.55 -8.65
C ILE A 691 -53.54 23.90 -9.37
N GLY A 692 -53.47 25.01 -8.61
CA GLY A 692 -53.60 26.37 -9.13
C GLY A 692 -52.40 26.92 -9.89
#